data_AF-A0A814VTN9-F1
#
_entry.id   AF-A0A814VTN9-F1
#
_cell.length_a   1.000
_cell.length_b   1.000
_cell.length_c   1.000
_cell.angle_alpha   90.00
_cell.angle_beta   90.00
_cell.angle_gamma   90.00
#
_symmetry.space_group_name_H-M   'P 1'
#
loop_
_entity.id
_entity.type
_entity.pdbx_description
1 polymer ?
#
loop_
_entity_poly.entity_id
_entity_poly.type
_entity_poly.pdbx_seq_one_letter_code
_entity_poly.pdbx_strand_id
1 'polypeptide(L)'
;MLKSVSITLLFFIKCIHRIIKKRNDSVVNTIKKHGANVLQLYRQFEKVKLKQCRAEQAIEFLRVCLLYNVYPKFIRFKPYNKSFGKSLKYKEYVRRMLYDQYKQQQKEFKKLNQTVNNIESQLKNQVNVFLWISIKSHLNDLIQKETNEIKQRHEKKHLSLNIPIESNGFNNKLVYNYSYRVLTPAEDSLLSKGWKYAIRIKKLNILNVKTDLEHMYICLERNGLLKTTEKSSKIKGIFNEFGNKLGKKMSSEIPNLSLEETNAISSLSNDPSLVISKVDKGNAVVVLNKEDYLYKAYEVLNDKRAFKKLTSNPTDQREKQFISFLLQLMKNNKITENEYKKMRPKTGSRTPEAYFLVKVHKQNLPVRPIISSYDSYNYNTAKYLANLLSPAMNDAASFIKDSFEFVDKIRYNKNINGLMCSLDVSSLFTNVPLEKAIPIGIKKIREHHPNLAINDKNLKELFNYCTMKTNFKFNNENYDQQNGVSMGSPLAPILAHLFMSELENCIQDHRGKKPDLFYRYVDDIFMIMHGNQKDIHSFLKFMNKIESSIKFTIEMQNNNKLPFLDVMVERTNTELITYVYRKPTDTGLYLRWTSNQPRNYKINLIKCLCIRAKRICSSDALLKQQLEYYKRIFTANGYPINVLKKTIRGIELGKNIVKQPINPSIKKVFISMPYYGECSLILANKIKKILDHPLKQIVCGFAARTRISTLFSGTFRGQKDMKKVIYRYDCKNCNGTYIGQTGRGVEIRKEEHKKAFRGRGYSRIAEHCMHLNHENNWTDIIIAVESNYIKRTIKESLLMDFVRIKKGKDVYSQKSFILNVF
;
A
#
# COMPACT_ATOMS: atom_id res chain seq x y z
N MET A 1 40.45 -17.76 -22.25
CA MET A 1 39.51 -18.54 -23.09
C MET A 1 38.05 -18.08 -23.01
N LEU A 2 37.45 -17.78 -21.85
CA LEU A 2 36.04 -17.34 -21.77
C LEU A 2 35.74 -15.97 -22.44
N LYS A 3 36.69 -15.03 -22.43
CA LYS A 3 36.56 -13.74 -23.13
C LYS A 3 36.64 -13.86 -24.67
N SER A 4 37.46 -14.77 -25.20
CA SER A 4 37.60 -14.95 -26.66
C SER A 4 36.36 -15.63 -27.25
N VAL A 5 35.78 -16.63 -26.56
CA VAL A 5 34.53 -17.30 -26.97
C VAL A 5 33.33 -16.34 -26.92
N SER A 6 33.28 -15.42 -25.95
CA SER A 6 32.20 -14.42 -25.86
C SER A 6 32.28 -13.39 -26.99
N ILE A 7 33.49 -12.97 -27.38
CA ILE A 7 33.70 -12.00 -28.47
C ILE A 7 33.40 -12.64 -29.83
N THR A 8 33.82 -13.89 -30.09
CA THR A 8 33.46 -14.59 -31.34
C THR A 8 31.96 -14.89 -31.41
N LEU A 9 31.30 -15.22 -30.31
CA LEU A 9 29.85 -15.40 -30.28
C LEU A 9 29.09 -14.08 -30.51
N LEU A 10 29.54 -12.97 -29.91
CA LEU A 10 28.99 -11.63 -30.16
C LEU A 10 29.25 -11.15 -31.59
N PHE A 11 30.40 -11.49 -32.17
CA PHE A 11 30.74 -11.18 -33.56
C PHE A 11 29.89 -12.00 -34.53
N PHE A 12 29.69 -13.30 -34.27
CA PHE A 12 28.76 -14.14 -35.03
C PHE A 12 27.32 -13.64 -34.94
N ILE A 13 26.84 -13.29 -33.74
CA ILE A 13 25.50 -12.72 -33.55
C ILE A 13 25.37 -11.37 -34.27
N LYS A 14 26.37 -10.48 -34.21
CA LYS A 14 26.37 -9.21 -34.94
C LYS A 14 26.46 -9.37 -36.46
N CYS A 15 27.21 -10.35 -36.96
CA CYS A 15 27.29 -10.68 -38.39
C CYS A 15 25.97 -11.29 -38.88
N ILE A 16 25.36 -12.21 -38.12
CA ILE A 16 24.03 -12.76 -38.40
C ILE A 16 22.98 -11.63 -38.39
N HIS A 17 23.04 -10.72 -37.42
CA HIS A 17 22.12 -9.58 -37.35
C HIS A 17 22.32 -8.57 -38.50
N ARG A 18 23.57 -8.32 -38.93
CA ARG A 18 23.89 -7.50 -40.12
C ARG A 18 23.45 -8.16 -41.44
N ILE A 19 23.57 -9.48 -41.56
CA ILE A 19 23.10 -10.26 -42.72
C ILE A 19 21.56 -10.29 -42.79
N ILE A 20 20.88 -10.35 -41.64
CA ILE A 20 19.40 -10.31 -41.55
C ILE A 20 18.86 -8.91 -41.88
N LYS A 21 19.53 -7.83 -41.43
CA LYS A 21 19.03 -6.46 -41.60
C LYS A 21 19.15 -5.91 -43.04
N LYS A 22 20.08 -6.43 -43.85
CA LYS A 22 20.21 -6.09 -45.29
C LYS A 22 19.19 -6.79 -46.20
N ARG A 23 18.31 -7.63 -45.65
CA ARG A 23 17.49 -8.59 -46.41
C ARG A 23 15.98 -8.34 -46.40
N ASN A 24 15.49 -7.14 -46.03
CA ASN A 24 14.04 -6.90 -45.92
C ASN A 24 13.27 -6.98 -47.26
N ASP A 25 13.87 -6.63 -48.39
CA ASP A 25 13.29 -6.91 -49.73
C ASP A 25 13.57 -8.34 -50.23
N SER A 26 14.34 -9.13 -49.47
CA SER A 26 14.77 -10.48 -49.87
C SER A 26 14.04 -11.61 -49.15
N VAL A 27 13.38 -11.39 -48.01
CA VAL A 27 12.71 -12.48 -47.25
C VAL A 27 11.56 -13.07 -48.07
N VAL A 28 10.68 -12.24 -48.63
CA VAL A 28 9.59 -12.71 -49.50
C VAL A 28 10.12 -13.41 -50.75
N ASN A 29 11.23 -12.94 -51.31
CA ASN A 29 11.90 -13.58 -52.44
C ASN A 29 12.59 -14.90 -52.05
N THR A 30 13.06 -15.04 -50.81
CA THR A 30 13.63 -16.29 -50.28
C THR A 30 12.53 -17.30 -49.97
N ILE A 31 11.37 -16.84 -49.51
CA ILE A 31 10.17 -17.68 -49.32
C ILE A 31 9.65 -18.17 -50.68
N LYS A 32 9.62 -17.32 -51.71
CA LYS A 32 9.27 -17.72 -53.09
C LYS A 32 10.11 -18.92 -53.57
N LYS A 33 11.41 -18.96 -53.23
CA LYS A 33 12.32 -20.05 -53.59
C LYS A 33 12.01 -21.39 -52.88
N HIS A 34 11.22 -21.39 -51.82
CA HIS A 34 10.82 -22.60 -51.07
C HIS A 34 9.45 -23.16 -51.51
N GLY A 35 8.87 -22.62 -52.59
CA GLY A 35 7.64 -23.12 -53.21
C GLY A 35 6.42 -22.23 -53.00
N ALA A 36 5.48 -22.33 -53.95
CA ALA A 36 4.25 -21.52 -53.96
C ALA A 36 3.37 -21.73 -52.72
N ASN A 37 3.31 -22.97 -52.22
CA ASN A 37 2.53 -23.33 -51.03
C ASN A 37 3.03 -22.63 -49.76
N VAL A 38 4.35 -22.57 -49.56
CA VAL A 38 4.97 -21.89 -48.41
C VAL A 38 4.74 -20.38 -48.48
N LEU A 39 4.81 -19.80 -49.68
CA LEU A 39 4.51 -18.38 -49.89
C LEU A 39 3.04 -18.06 -49.60
N GLN A 40 2.11 -18.90 -50.05
CA GLN A 40 0.68 -18.71 -49.80
C GLN A 40 0.36 -18.77 -48.30
N LEU A 41 0.91 -19.77 -47.60
CA LEU A 41 0.77 -19.90 -46.15
C LEU A 41 1.39 -18.71 -45.41
N TYR A 42 2.57 -18.23 -45.84
CA TYR A 42 3.18 -17.02 -45.28
C TYR A 42 2.30 -15.78 -45.48
N ARG A 43 1.74 -15.56 -46.67
CA ARG A 43 0.84 -14.42 -46.94
C ARG A 43 -0.45 -14.51 -46.12
N GLN A 44 -0.98 -15.71 -45.95
CA GLN A 44 -2.13 -15.93 -45.06
C GLN A 44 -1.74 -15.64 -43.60
N PHE A 45 -0.57 -16.09 -43.15
CA PHE A 45 -0.05 -15.82 -41.82
C PHE A 45 0.10 -14.31 -41.57
N GLU A 46 0.77 -13.60 -42.47
CA GLU A 46 0.95 -12.14 -42.46
C GLU A 46 -0.40 -11.42 -42.31
N LYS A 47 -1.37 -11.74 -43.19
CA LYS A 47 -2.70 -11.13 -43.20
C LYS A 47 -3.48 -11.37 -41.91
N VAL A 48 -3.50 -12.61 -41.43
CA VAL A 48 -4.24 -12.96 -40.19
C VAL A 48 -3.54 -12.34 -38.97
N LYS A 49 -2.21 -12.26 -38.97
CA LYS A 49 -1.45 -11.66 -37.87
C LYS A 49 -1.62 -10.15 -37.79
N LEU A 50 -1.67 -9.45 -38.93
CA LEU A 50 -2.05 -8.02 -38.97
C LEU A 50 -3.49 -7.78 -38.50
N LYS A 51 -4.45 -8.66 -38.87
CA LYS A 51 -5.82 -8.61 -38.34
C LYS A 51 -5.84 -8.82 -36.82
N GLN A 52 -5.07 -9.78 -36.30
CA GLN A 52 -4.95 -10.03 -34.88
C GLN A 52 -4.41 -8.79 -34.14
N CYS A 53 -3.34 -8.17 -34.67
CA CYS A 53 -2.77 -6.93 -34.14
C CYS A 53 -3.80 -5.80 -34.10
N ARG A 54 -4.55 -5.58 -35.19
CA ARG A 54 -5.63 -4.58 -35.24
C ARG A 54 -6.71 -4.83 -34.20
N ALA A 55 -7.16 -6.08 -34.06
CA ALA A 55 -8.15 -6.47 -33.05
C ALA A 55 -7.63 -6.22 -31.62
N GLU A 56 -6.35 -6.52 -31.35
CA GLU A 56 -5.71 -6.24 -30.06
C GLU A 56 -5.70 -4.75 -29.72
N GLN A 57 -5.26 -3.91 -30.66
CA GLN A 57 -5.25 -2.46 -30.47
C GLN A 57 -6.68 -1.89 -30.33
N ALA A 58 -7.68 -2.46 -31.03
CA ALA A 58 -9.08 -2.09 -30.89
C ALA A 58 -9.64 -2.45 -29.51
N ILE A 59 -9.31 -3.64 -28.98
CA ILE A 59 -9.67 -4.06 -27.61
C ILE A 59 -9.11 -3.05 -26.62
N GLU A 60 -7.85 -2.65 -26.77
CA GLU A 60 -7.19 -1.69 -25.87
C GLU A 60 -7.85 -0.31 -25.92
N PHE A 61 -8.15 0.21 -27.12
CA PHE A 61 -8.89 1.47 -27.29
C PHE A 61 -10.25 1.45 -26.58
N LEU A 62 -11.03 0.38 -26.78
CA LEU A 62 -12.35 0.21 -26.15
C LEU A 62 -12.22 0.08 -24.63
N ARG A 63 -11.20 -0.64 -24.14
CA ARG A 63 -10.87 -0.78 -22.71
C ARG A 63 -10.62 0.57 -22.07
N VAL A 64 -9.77 1.41 -22.69
CA VAL A 64 -9.46 2.77 -22.21
C VAL A 64 -10.72 3.63 -22.18
N CYS A 65 -11.52 3.64 -23.25
CA CYS A 65 -12.79 4.38 -23.29
C CYS A 65 -13.72 4.00 -22.13
N LEU A 66 -13.86 2.70 -21.84
CA LEU A 66 -14.69 2.20 -20.75
C LEU A 66 -14.14 2.55 -19.36
N LEU A 67 -12.81 2.56 -19.17
CA LEU A 67 -12.17 2.96 -17.91
C LEU A 67 -12.38 4.44 -17.61
N TYR A 68 -12.32 5.29 -18.63
CA TYR A 68 -12.57 6.73 -18.51
C TYR A 68 -14.05 7.09 -18.54
N ASN A 69 -14.92 6.12 -18.85
CA ASN A 69 -16.36 6.31 -19.04
C ASN A 69 -16.68 7.38 -20.10
N VAL A 70 -15.99 7.28 -21.24
CA VAL A 70 -16.17 8.12 -22.42
C VAL A 70 -16.61 7.26 -23.60
N TYR A 71 -17.37 7.86 -24.52
CA TYR A 71 -18.05 7.14 -25.59
C TYR A 71 -17.58 7.63 -26.96
N PRO A 72 -16.93 6.79 -27.79
CA PRO A 72 -16.60 7.12 -29.17
C PRO A 72 -17.82 7.49 -30.01
N LYS A 73 -17.63 8.21 -31.12
CA LYS A 73 -18.74 8.64 -31.99
C LYS A 73 -19.56 7.45 -32.52
N PHE A 74 -18.90 6.35 -32.91
CA PHE A 74 -19.56 5.17 -33.48
C PHE A 74 -20.44 4.37 -32.50
N ILE A 75 -20.34 4.60 -31.19
CA ILE A 75 -21.24 3.99 -30.19
C ILE A 75 -22.40 4.94 -29.82
N ARG A 76 -22.22 6.25 -30.04
CA ARG A 76 -23.24 7.23 -29.69
C ARG A 76 -24.32 7.24 -30.77
N PHE A 77 -25.57 7.13 -30.36
CA PHE A 77 -26.72 7.44 -31.21
C PHE A 77 -27.33 8.78 -30.77
N LYS A 78 -27.95 9.47 -31.74
CA LYS A 78 -28.65 10.73 -31.52
C LYS A 78 -29.98 10.42 -30.82
N PRO A 79 -30.18 10.85 -29.56
CA PRO A 79 -31.44 10.63 -28.89
C PRO A 79 -32.50 11.55 -29.50
N TYR A 80 -33.74 11.06 -29.61
CA TYR A 80 -34.89 11.85 -30.07
C TYR A 80 -35.07 13.13 -29.22
N ASN A 81 -34.90 13.01 -27.90
CA ASN A 81 -34.94 14.14 -26.97
C ASN A 81 -33.53 14.49 -26.43
N LYS A 82 -33.16 15.79 -26.50
CA LYS A 82 -31.90 16.32 -25.95
C LYS A 82 -31.75 16.07 -24.43
N SER A 83 -32.86 16.04 -23.67
CA SER A 83 -32.86 15.74 -22.24
C SER A 83 -32.48 14.27 -21.95
N PHE A 84 -32.96 13.34 -22.79
CA PHE A 84 -32.65 11.92 -22.68
C PHE A 84 -31.15 11.66 -22.85
N GLY A 85 -30.49 12.38 -23.76
CA GLY A 85 -29.03 12.29 -23.95
C GLY A 85 -28.20 12.65 -22.71
N LYS A 86 -28.77 13.38 -21.74
CA LYS A 86 -28.12 13.70 -20.46
C LYS A 86 -28.50 12.74 -19.32
N SER A 87 -29.53 11.92 -19.52
CA SER A 87 -30.06 11.01 -18.52
C SER A 87 -29.07 9.91 -18.10
N LEU A 88 -29.26 9.37 -16.89
CA LEU A 88 -28.48 8.22 -16.41
C LEU A 88 -28.74 6.98 -17.29
N LYS A 89 -30.00 6.75 -17.68
CA LYS A 89 -30.42 5.63 -18.53
C LYS A 89 -29.68 5.60 -19.87
N TYR A 90 -29.57 6.75 -20.55
CA TYR A 90 -28.80 6.86 -21.80
C TYR A 90 -27.32 6.48 -21.58
N LYS A 91 -26.69 7.01 -20.54
CA LYS A 91 -25.28 6.72 -20.22
C LYS A 91 -25.05 5.25 -19.90
N GLU A 92 -25.97 4.61 -19.18
CA GLU A 92 -25.92 3.18 -18.88
C GLU A 92 -26.06 2.33 -20.16
N TYR A 93 -26.99 2.69 -21.04
CA TYR A 93 -27.22 1.98 -22.29
C TYR A 93 -26.03 2.10 -23.25
N VAL A 94 -25.53 3.32 -23.50
CA VAL A 94 -24.35 3.56 -24.34
C VAL A 94 -23.10 2.87 -23.76
N ARG A 95 -22.95 2.87 -22.43
CA ARG A 95 -21.87 2.11 -21.76
C ARG A 95 -21.99 0.60 -22.00
N ARG A 96 -23.21 0.05 -21.97
CA ARG A 96 -23.47 -1.36 -22.27
C ARG A 96 -23.11 -1.69 -23.71
N MET A 97 -23.54 -0.89 -24.68
CA MET A 97 -23.16 -1.07 -26.10
C MET A 97 -21.64 -1.08 -26.29
N LEU A 98 -20.93 -0.13 -25.65
CA LEU A 98 -19.47 -0.09 -25.70
C LEU A 98 -18.84 -1.36 -25.10
N TYR A 99 -19.42 -1.90 -24.02
CA TYR A 99 -18.97 -3.15 -23.41
C TYR A 99 -19.24 -4.37 -24.29
N ASP A 100 -20.38 -4.42 -24.96
CA ASP A 100 -20.74 -5.50 -25.88
C ASP A 100 -19.81 -5.50 -27.11
N GLN A 101 -19.49 -4.32 -27.65
CA GLN A 101 -18.47 -4.17 -28.70
C GLN A 101 -17.10 -4.66 -28.24
N TYR A 102 -16.69 -4.32 -27.02
CA TYR A 102 -15.44 -4.81 -26.42
C TYR A 102 -15.42 -6.34 -26.33
N LYS A 103 -16.52 -6.96 -25.89
CA LYS A 103 -16.66 -8.42 -25.84
C LYS A 103 -16.61 -9.08 -27.22
N GLN A 104 -17.26 -8.47 -28.21
CA GLN A 104 -17.23 -8.96 -29.58
C GLN A 104 -15.80 -8.99 -30.13
N GLN A 105 -15.06 -7.90 -29.96
CA GLN A 105 -13.65 -7.80 -30.35
C GLN A 105 -12.77 -8.83 -29.62
N GLN A 106 -13.01 -9.08 -28.33
CA GLN A 106 -12.31 -10.15 -27.60
C GLN A 106 -12.60 -11.56 -28.16
N LYS A 107 -13.85 -11.84 -28.56
CA LYS A 107 -14.19 -13.13 -29.18
C LYS A 107 -13.50 -13.28 -30.54
N GLU A 108 -13.48 -12.22 -31.35
CA GLU A 108 -12.80 -12.19 -32.63
C GLU A 108 -11.28 -12.42 -32.47
N PHE A 109 -10.64 -11.71 -31.54
CA PHE A 109 -9.23 -11.91 -31.23
C PHE A 109 -8.90 -13.36 -30.82
N LYS A 110 -9.76 -14.01 -30.02
CA LYS A 110 -9.56 -15.42 -29.65
C LYS A 110 -9.61 -16.36 -30.86
N LYS A 111 -10.56 -16.14 -31.78
CA LYS A 111 -10.66 -16.92 -33.03
C LYS A 111 -9.41 -16.70 -33.88
N LEU A 112 -8.99 -15.45 -34.06
CA LEU A 112 -7.77 -15.11 -34.81
C LEU A 112 -6.52 -15.75 -34.18
N ASN A 113 -6.42 -15.76 -32.85
CA ASN A 113 -5.28 -16.38 -32.15
C ASN A 113 -5.19 -17.89 -32.40
N GLN A 114 -6.33 -18.60 -32.43
CA GLN A 114 -6.36 -20.03 -32.78
C GLN A 114 -5.92 -20.24 -34.24
N THR A 115 -6.44 -19.45 -35.17
CA THR A 115 -6.06 -19.52 -36.59
C THR A 115 -4.56 -19.25 -36.79
N VAL A 116 -4.03 -18.24 -36.10
CA VAL A 116 -2.60 -17.90 -36.13
C VAL A 116 -1.74 -19.06 -35.63
N ASN A 117 -2.08 -19.66 -34.49
CA ASN A 117 -1.32 -20.79 -33.94
C ASN A 117 -1.31 -21.99 -34.90
N ASN A 118 -2.43 -22.25 -35.57
CA ASN A 118 -2.52 -23.34 -36.55
C ASN A 118 -1.61 -23.08 -37.77
N ILE A 119 -1.68 -21.87 -38.35
CA ILE A 119 -0.86 -21.49 -39.51
C ILE A 119 0.63 -21.43 -39.12
N GLU A 120 0.96 -20.93 -37.92
CA GLU A 120 2.32 -20.89 -37.39
C GLU A 120 2.92 -22.30 -37.29
N SER A 121 2.16 -23.26 -36.75
CA SER A 121 2.59 -24.67 -36.67
C SER A 121 2.84 -25.27 -38.05
N GLN A 122 1.89 -25.08 -38.99
CA GLN A 122 2.03 -25.56 -40.37
C GLN A 122 3.24 -24.97 -41.07
N LEU A 123 3.43 -23.65 -40.95
CA LEU A 123 4.54 -22.98 -41.61
C LEU A 123 5.88 -23.39 -40.99
N LYS A 124 5.97 -23.48 -39.67
CA LYS A 124 7.18 -23.91 -38.95
C LYS A 124 7.61 -25.32 -39.33
N ASN A 125 6.67 -26.21 -39.66
CA ASN A 125 6.96 -27.57 -40.10
C ASN A 125 7.47 -27.64 -41.56
N GLN A 126 7.20 -26.62 -42.38
CA GLN A 126 7.57 -26.58 -43.80
C GLN A 126 8.84 -25.77 -44.09
N VAL A 127 9.34 -24.99 -43.13
CA VAL A 127 10.54 -24.16 -43.31
C VAL A 127 11.67 -24.59 -42.37
N ASN A 128 12.91 -24.43 -42.84
CA ASN A 128 14.08 -24.63 -41.97
C ASN A 128 14.17 -23.53 -40.89
N VAL A 129 14.97 -23.80 -39.86
CA VAL A 129 15.10 -22.92 -38.69
C VAL A 129 15.57 -21.51 -39.06
N PHE A 130 16.48 -21.37 -40.03
CA PHE A 130 17.02 -20.07 -40.45
C PHE A 130 15.98 -19.21 -41.19
N LEU A 131 15.20 -19.83 -42.08
CA LEU A 131 14.11 -19.15 -42.78
C LEU A 131 13.00 -18.78 -41.79
N TRP A 132 12.67 -19.66 -40.84
CA TRP A 132 11.70 -19.37 -39.77
C TRP A 132 12.10 -18.15 -38.93
N ILE A 133 13.37 -18.05 -38.51
CA ILE A 133 13.88 -16.89 -37.78
C ILE A 133 13.74 -15.61 -38.62
N SER A 134 14.06 -15.68 -39.91
CA SER A 134 13.95 -14.54 -40.83
C SER A 134 12.50 -14.09 -41.02
N ILE A 135 11.57 -15.04 -41.19
CA ILE A 135 10.13 -14.81 -41.26
C ILE A 135 9.62 -14.13 -39.99
N LYS A 136 10.00 -14.64 -38.82
CA LYS A 136 9.59 -14.09 -37.54
C LYS A 136 10.11 -12.67 -37.33
N SER A 137 11.36 -12.40 -37.69
CA SER A 137 11.95 -11.05 -37.63
C SER A 137 11.18 -10.07 -38.51
N HIS A 138 10.95 -10.44 -39.78
CA HIS A 138 10.24 -9.57 -40.73
C HIS A 138 8.79 -9.30 -40.30
N LEU A 139 8.07 -10.32 -39.82
CA LEU A 139 6.71 -10.15 -39.31
C LEU A 139 6.67 -9.26 -38.07
N ASN A 140 7.64 -9.40 -37.15
CA ASN A 140 7.73 -8.53 -35.99
C ASN A 140 7.92 -7.06 -36.40
N ASP A 141 8.77 -6.79 -37.39
CA ASP A 141 8.98 -5.43 -37.91
C ASP A 141 7.69 -4.86 -38.53
N LEU A 142 6.97 -5.64 -39.34
CA LEU A 142 5.69 -5.25 -39.92
C LEU A 142 4.61 -4.97 -38.86
N ILE A 143 4.47 -5.88 -37.89
CA ILE A 143 3.50 -5.75 -36.79
C ILE A 143 3.83 -4.52 -35.93
N GLN A 144 5.12 -4.27 -35.68
CA GLN A 144 5.56 -3.11 -34.92
C GLN A 144 5.21 -1.81 -35.65
N LYS A 145 5.42 -1.75 -36.96
CA LYS A 145 5.03 -0.59 -37.78
C LYS A 145 3.52 -0.33 -37.73
N GLU A 146 2.71 -1.34 -38.02
CA GLU A 146 1.24 -1.23 -37.98
C GLU A 146 0.75 -0.85 -36.56
N THR A 147 1.32 -1.43 -35.51
CA THR A 147 1.00 -1.11 -34.11
C THR A 147 1.24 0.37 -33.82
N ASN A 148 2.38 0.91 -34.24
CA ASN A 148 2.73 2.31 -34.00
C ASN A 148 1.77 3.27 -34.71
N GLU A 149 1.42 2.98 -35.97
CA GLU A 149 0.46 3.80 -36.73
C GLU A 149 -0.95 3.80 -36.09
N ILE A 150 -1.41 2.64 -35.60
CA ILE A 150 -2.71 2.53 -34.91
C ILE A 150 -2.67 3.29 -33.58
N LYS A 151 -1.59 3.16 -32.80
CA LYS A 151 -1.43 3.86 -31.52
C LYS A 151 -1.51 5.38 -31.71
N GLN A 152 -0.80 5.94 -32.69
CA GLN A 152 -0.87 7.37 -33.01
C GLN A 152 -2.31 7.81 -33.37
N ARG A 153 -3.03 7.00 -34.15
CA ARG A 153 -4.45 7.26 -34.47
C ARG A 153 -5.34 7.21 -33.22
N HIS A 154 -5.10 6.26 -32.31
CA HIS A 154 -5.84 6.12 -31.06
C HIS A 154 -5.55 7.26 -30.09
N GLU A 155 -4.32 7.75 -30.00
CA GLU A 155 -3.94 8.92 -29.20
C GLU A 155 -4.69 10.18 -29.62
N LYS A 156 -4.76 10.47 -30.93
CA LYS A 156 -5.56 11.59 -31.47
C LYS A 156 -7.04 11.44 -31.09
N LYS A 157 -7.59 10.23 -31.18
CA LYS A 157 -8.98 9.94 -30.77
C LYS A 157 -9.17 10.12 -29.26
N HIS A 158 -8.23 9.67 -28.43
CA HIS A 158 -8.26 9.82 -26.98
C HIS A 158 -8.30 11.30 -26.57
N LEU A 159 -7.44 12.13 -27.18
CA LEU A 159 -7.45 13.59 -26.97
C LEU A 159 -8.81 14.20 -27.32
N SER A 160 -9.40 13.82 -28.47
CA SER A 160 -10.74 14.30 -28.88
C SER A 160 -11.85 13.92 -27.89
N LEU A 161 -11.64 12.86 -27.10
CA LEU A 161 -12.56 12.36 -26.07
C LEU A 161 -12.24 12.92 -24.67
N ASN A 162 -11.33 13.88 -24.55
CA ASN A 162 -10.82 14.42 -23.27
C ASN A 162 -10.17 13.37 -22.35
N ILE A 163 -9.63 12.30 -22.95
CA ILE A 163 -8.75 11.36 -22.25
C ILE A 163 -7.35 11.96 -22.28
N PRO A 164 -6.70 12.18 -21.14
CA PRO A 164 -5.32 12.65 -21.12
C PRO A 164 -4.41 11.58 -21.71
N ILE A 165 -3.48 11.98 -22.58
CA ILE A 165 -2.35 11.13 -22.95
C ILE A 165 -1.42 11.10 -21.74
N GLU A 166 -1.01 9.91 -21.33
CA GLU A 166 0.02 9.77 -20.30
C GLU A 166 1.34 10.32 -20.88
N SER A 167 1.67 11.56 -20.52
CA SER A 167 2.89 12.23 -20.93
C SER A 167 3.99 12.07 -19.88
N ASN A 168 5.24 12.33 -20.26
CA ASN A 168 6.40 12.42 -19.37
C ASN A 168 6.34 13.64 -18.41
N GLY A 169 5.14 14.08 -18.00
CA GLY A 169 4.95 15.24 -17.12
C GLY A 169 5.28 14.99 -15.65
N PHE A 170 5.88 13.85 -15.30
CA PHE A 170 6.36 13.55 -13.95
C PHE A 170 7.66 14.29 -13.67
N ASN A 171 7.90 14.62 -12.39
CA ASN A 171 9.08 15.38 -12.02
C ASN A 171 10.35 14.51 -12.01
N ASN A 172 10.22 13.19 -11.78
CA ASN A 172 11.33 12.27 -11.65
C ASN A 172 10.98 10.87 -12.16
N LYS A 173 12.01 10.01 -12.28
CA LYS A 173 11.88 8.60 -12.64
C LYS A 173 10.97 7.85 -11.67
N LEU A 174 10.02 7.09 -12.21
CA LEU A 174 9.04 6.32 -11.43
C LEU A 174 9.54 4.91 -11.06
N VAL A 175 10.48 4.38 -11.84
CA VAL A 175 11.05 3.04 -11.67
C VAL A 175 12.57 3.12 -11.72
N TYR A 176 13.23 2.75 -10.63
CA TYR A 176 14.68 2.62 -10.55
C TYR A 176 15.05 1.15 -10.69
N ASN A 177 15.51 0.75 -11.88
CA ASN A 177 16.02 -0.60 -12.09
C ASN A 177 17.53 -0.64 -11.88
N TYR A 178 17.97 -1.27 -10.80
CA TYR A 178 19.37 -1.54 -10.46
C TYR A 178 19.68 -3.05 -10.52
N SER A 179 18.78 -3.86 -11.08
CA SER A 179 19.01 -5.29 -11.30
C SER A 179 19.64 -5.54 -12.67
N TYR A 180 20.19 -6.74 -12.87
CA TYR A 180 20.73 -7.15 -14.17
C TYR A 180 19.63 -7.43 -15.21
N ARG A 181 18.37 -7.55 -14.77
CA ARG A 181 17.24 -7.84 -15.64
C ARG A 181 16.80 -6.58 -16.39
N VAL A 182 16.70 -6.68 -17.71
CA VAL A 182 16.09 -5.63 -18.53
C VAL A 182 14.57 -5.74 -18.44
N LEU A 183 13.92 -4.67 -17.96
CA LEU A 183 12.46 -4.62 -17.88
C LEU A 183 11.85 -4.43 -19.26
N THR A 184 10.82 -5.21 -19.57
CA THR A 184 9.99 -4.99 -20.75
C THR A 184 9.14 -3.71 -20.60
N PRO A 185 8.66 -3.10 -21.71
CA PRO A 185 7.78 -1.92 -21.63
C PRO A 185 6.52 -2.14 -20.77
N ALA A 186 5.98 -3.37 -20.77
CA ALA A 186 4.82 -3.73 -19.95
C ALA A 186 5.16 -3.84 -18.46
N GLU A 187 6.34 -4.38 -18.11
CA GLU A 187 6.85 -4.43 -16.74
C GLU A 187 7.12 -3.02 -16.21
N ASP A 188 7.78 -2.16 -17.01
CA ASP A 188 8.01 -0.76 -16.63
C ASP A 188 6.69 0.01 -16.48
N SER A 189 5.76 -0.13 -17.42
CA SER A 189 4.42 0.48 -17.33
C SER A 189 3.67 0.04 -16.07
N LEU A 190 3.71 -1.25 -15.73
CA LEU A 190 3.09 -1.80 -14.52
C LEU A 190 3.68 -1.16 -13.26
N LEU A 191 5.01 -1.14 -13.12
CA LEU A 191 5.69 -0.60 -11.94
C LEU A 191 5.50 0.92 -11.84
N SER A 192 5.49 1.64 -12.97
CA SER A 192 5.24 3.08 -13.10
C SER A 192 3.83 3.53 -12.67
N LYS A 193 2.88 2.60 -12.49
CA LYS A 193 1.56 2.92 -11.88
C LYS A 193 1.66 3.22 -10.39
N GLY A 194 2.74 2.78 -9.74
CA GLY A 194 3.06 3.07 -8.35
C GLY A 194 2.53 2.06 -7.35
N TRP A 195 3.18 2.04 -6.18
CA TRP A 195 2.96 1.05 -5.12
C TRP A 195 1.50 0.95 -4.64
N LYS A 196 0.78 2.08 -4.64
CA LYS A 196 -0.60 2.19 -4.13
C LYS A 196 -1.68 1.86 -5.19
N TYR A 197 -1.29 1.60 -6.44
CA TYR A 197 -2.23 1.29 -7.52
C TYR A 197 -3.04 0.05 -7.18
N ALA A 198 -4.37 0.19 -7.18
CA ALA A 198 -5.29 -0.90 -6.89
C ALA A 198 -5.70 -1.61 -8.18
N ILE A 199 -5.52 -2.92 -8.19
CA ILE A 199 -5.83 -3.77 -9.33
C ILE A 199 -7.25 -4.29 -9.18
N ARG A 200 -7.99 -4.30 -10.28
CA ARG A 200 -9.32 -4.91 -10.34
C ARG A 200 -9.19 -6.42 -10.40
N ILE A 201 -9.84 -7.09 -9.44
CA ILE A 201 -9.78 -8.55 -9.28
C ILE A 201 -10.66 -9.20 -10.36
N LYS A 202 -10.11 -10.13 -11.15
CA LYS A 202 -10.88 -10.90 -12.13
C LYS A 202 -11.72 -12.02 -11.50
N LYS A 203 -11.18 -12.70 -10.47
CA LYS A 203 -11.83 -13.84 -9.80
C LYS A 203 -12.04 -13.55 -8.31
N LEU A 204 -13.29 -13.42 -7.89
CA LEU A 204 -13.66 -13.19 -6.51
C LEU A 204 -13.48 -14.46 -5.67
N ASN A 205 -12.93 -14.30 -4.47
CA ASN A 205 -13.06 -15.31 -3.43
C ASN A 205 -14.37 -15.05 -2.68
N ILE A 206 -15.39 -15.87 -2.97
CA ILE A 206 -16.75 -15.75 -2.40
C ILE A 206 -16.73 -15.86 -0.88
N LEU A 207 -15.91 -16.76 -0.32
CA LEU A 207 -15.74 -16.89 1.14
C LEU A 207 -15.34 -15.54 1.74
N ASN A 208 -14.32 -14.88 1.19
CA ASN A 208 -13.91 -13.57 1.67
C ASN A 208 -15.01 -12.49 1.51
N VAL A 209 -15.87 -12.56 0.49
CA VAL A 209 -16.99 -11.62 0.33
C VAL A 209 -18.01 -11.82 1.44
N LYS A 210 -18.45 -13.07 1.65
CA LYS A 210 -19.41 -13.42 2.70
C LYS A 210 -18.88 -13.03 4.08
N THR A 211 -17.61 -13.32 4.37
CA THR A 211 -16.95 -12.91 5.63
C THR A 211 -17.02 -11.41 5.86
N ASP A 212 -16.79 -10.60 4.83
CA ASP A 212 -16.77 -9.14 4.99
C ASP A 212 -18.17 -8.56 5.19
N LEU A 213 -19.19 -9.14 4.57
CA LEU A 213 -20.58 -8.74 4.77
C LEU A 213 -21.08 -9.12 6.16
N GLU A 214 -20.77 -10.33 6.62
CA GLU A 214 -21.07 -10.81 7.98
C GLU A 214 -20.36 -9.95 9.04
N HIS A 215 -19.07 -9.69 8.86
CA HIS A 215 -18.31 -8.81 9.74
C HIS A 215 -18.88 -7.39 9.75
N MET A 216 -19.34 -6.88 8.60
CA MET A 216 -19.99 -5.58 8.50
C MET A 216 -21.32 -5.55 9.25
N TYR A 217 -22.12 -6.62 9.17
CA TYR A 217 -23.36 -6.74 9.93
C TYR A 217 -23.10 -6.67 11.44
N ILE A 218 -22.13 -7.45 11.94
CA ILE A 218 -21.72 -7.44 13.36
C ILE A 218 -21.23 -6.04 13.78
N CYS A 219 -20.50 -5.34 12.91
CA CYS A 219 -20.09 -3.97 13.19
C CYS A 219 -21.29 -3.02 13.32
N LEU A 220 -22.30 -3.16 12.46
CA LEU A 220 -23.53 -2.35 12.52
C LEU A 220 -24.32 -2.61 13.81
N GLU A 221 -24.46 -3.88 14.17
CA GLU A 221 -25.15 -4.34 15.37
C GLU A 221 -24.46 -3.82 16.64
N ARG A 222 -23.14 -4.00 16.76
CA ARG A 222 -22.36 -3.52 17.92
C ARG A 222 -22.39 -2.00 18.10
N ASN A 223 -22.64 -1.25 17.02
CA ASN A 223 -22.83 0.19 17.10
C ASN A 223 -24.27 0.59 17.40
N GLY A 224 -25.17 -0.36 17.66
CA GLY A 224 -26.58 -0.14 17.97
C GLY A 224 -27.35 0.47 16.81
N LEU A 225 -26.97 0.16 15.56
CA LEU A 225 -27.66 0.67 14.35
C LEU A 225 -28.77 -0.27 13.87
N LEU A 226 -28.82 -1.51 14.38
CA LEU A 226 -29.76 -2.56 13.97
C LEU A 226 -30.75 -2.92 15.09
N LYS A 227 -31.21 -1.94 15.87
CA LYS A 227 -32.08 -2.19 17.04
C LYS A 227 -33.46 -2.75 16.67
N THR A 228 -34.01 -2.39 15.50
CA THR A 228 -35.31 -2.88 15.05
C THR A 228 -35.15 -4.12 14.16
N THR A 229 -36.04 -5.09 14.35
CA THR A 229 -36.11 -6.32 13.55
C THR A 229 -36.26 -6.01 12.07
N GLU A 230 -37.04 -4.99 11.71
CA GLU A 230 -37.22 -4.53 10.34
C GLU A 230 -35.91 -4.05 9.68
N LYS A 231 -35.13 -3.19 10.37
CA LYS A 231 -33.84 -2.71 9.86
C LYS A 231 -32.85 -3.86 9.71
N SER A 232 -32.82 -4.77 10.69
CA SER A 232 -32.01 -5.98 10.65
C SER A 232 -32.33 -6.83 9.41
N SER A 233 -33.60 -7.19 9.21
CA SER A 233 -34.06 -8.00 8.06
C SER A 233 -33.77 -7.33 6.71
N LYS A 234 -34.02 -6.01 6.59
CA LYS A 234 -33.70 -5.25 5.37
C LYS A 234 -32.21 -5.28 5.03
N ILE A 235 -31.34 -5.12 6.03
CA ILE A 235 -29.88 -5.16 5.84
C ILE A 235 -29.41 -6.57 5.47
N LYS A 236 -29.90 -7.61 6.15
CA LYS A 236 -29.61 -9.02 5.80
C LYS A 236 -30.00 -9.31 4.36
N GLY A 237 -31.20 -8.92 3.95
CA GLY A 237 -31.70 -9.09 2.58
C GLY A 237 -30.80 -8.43 1.53
N ILE A 238 -30.37 -7.19 1.77
CA ILE A 238 -29.47 -6.47 0.84
C ILE A 238 -28.07 -7.08 0.81
N PHE A 239 -27.55 -7.56 1.94
CA PHE A 239 -26.23 -8.21 1.97
C PHE A 239 -26.27 -9.54 1.21
N ASN A 240 -27.32 -10.33 1.39
CA ASN A 240 -27.51 -11.58 0.66
C ASN A 240 -27.68 -11.30 -0.85
N GLU A 241 -28.52 -10.33 -1.23
CA GLU A 241 -28.68 -9.89 -2.63
C GLU A 241 -27.35 -9.44 -3.23
N PHE A 242 -26.58 -8.64 -2.50
CA PHE A 242 -25.27 -8.17 -2.93
C PHE A 242 -24.30 -9.33 -3.11
N GLY A 243 -24.17 -10.21 -2.11
CA GLY A 243 -23.30 -11.39 -2.15
C GLY A 243 -23.58 -12.29 -3.36
N ASN A 244 -24.85 -12.59 -3.62
CA ASN A 244 -25.27 -13.47 -4.72
C ASN A 244 -25.10 -12.83 -6.09
N LYS A 245 -25.39 -11.52 -6.23
CA LYS A 245 -25.27 -10.80 -7.51
C LYS A 245 -23.87 -10.28 -7.81
N LEU A 246 -22.95 -10.26 -6.84
CA LEU A 246 -21.62 -9.66 -7.02
C LEU A 246 -20.82 -10.32 -8.14
N GLY A 247 -20.84 -11.66 -8.24
CA GLY A 247 -20.12 -12.38 -9.29
C GLY A 247 -20.55 -11.96 -10.70
N LYS A 248 -21.87 -11.86 -10.94
CA LYS A 248 -22.45 -11.39 -12.22
C LYS A 248 -22.13 -9.92 -12.50
N LYS A 249 -22.13 -9.07 -11.47
CA LYS A 249 -21.78 -7.65 -11.60
C LYS A 249 -20.29 -7.42 -11.86
N MET A 250 -19.41 -8.25 -11.30
CA MET A 250 -17.97 -8.14 -11.53
C MET A 250 -17.53 -8.71 -12.86
N SER A 251 -18.24 -9.71 -13.42
CA SER A 251 -17.96 -10.21 -14.76
C SER A 251 -18.32 -9.22 -15.88
N SER A 252 -19.06 -8.15 -15.57
CA SER A 252 -19.27 -7.00 -16.45
C SER A 252 -18.27 -5.85 -16.23
N GLU A 253 -17.38 -5.96 -15.24
CA GLU A 253 -16.31 -4.97 -15.04
C GLU A 253 -15.07 -5.29 -15.87
N ILE A 254 -14.35 -4.23 -16.25
CA ILE A 254 -13.26 -4.31 -17.22
C ILE A 254 -11.91 -4.23 -16.53
N PRO A 255 -10.93 -5.07 -16.88
CA PRO A 255 -9.60 -5.00 -16.29
C PRO A 255 -8.97 -3.61 -16.43
N ASN A 256 -8.43 -3.09 -15.33
CA ASN A 256 -7.70 -1.83 -15.33
C ASN A 256 -6.19 -2.00 -15.58
N LEU A 257 -5.78 -3.19 -16.00
CA LEU A 257 -4.47 -3.52 -16.54
C LEU A 257 -4.64 -4.13 -17.94
N SER A 258 -3.67 -3.92 -18.82
CA SER A 258 -3.62 -4.62 -20.11
C SER A 258 -3.31 -6.11 -19.92
N LEU A 259 -3.40 -6.89 -21.00
CA LEU A 259 -3.00 -8.30 -20.96
C LEU A 259 -1.50 -8.44 -20.68
N GLU A 260 -0.67 -7.66 -21.36
CA GLU A 260 0.78 -7.62 -21.19
C GLU A 260 1.17 -7.24 -19.76
N GLU A 261 0.53 -6.22 -19.17
CA GLU A 261 0.75 -5.83 -17.77
C GLU A 261 0.29 -6.91 -16.79
N THR A 262 -0.75 -7.68 -17.14
CA THR A 262 -1.19 -8.82 -16.32
C THR A 262 -0.14 -9.92 -16.33
N ASN A 263 0.47 -10.20 -17.49
CA ASN A 263 1.54 -11.19 -17.63
C ASN A 263 2.83 -10.72 -16.93
N ALA A 264 3.13 -9.41 -16.98
CA ALA A 264 4.25 -8.79 -16.29
C ALA A 264 4.20 -9.00 -14.76
N ILE A 265 3.01 -9.08 -14.15
CA ILE A 265 2.88 -9.40 -12.73
C ILE A 265 3.52 -10.76 -12.44
N SER A 266 3.12 -11.80 -13.16
CA SER A 266 3.63 -13.16 -12.96
C SER A 266 5.13 -13.26 -13.31
N SER A 267 5.54 -12.59 -14.39
CA SER A 267 6.93 -12.50 -14.83
C SER A 267 7.87 -11.95 -13.75
N LEU A 268 7.45 -10.89 -13.05
CA LEU A 268 8.22 -10.24 -12.00
C LEU A 268 8.06 -10.91 -10.63
N SER A 269 6.86 -11.38 -10.28
CA SER A 269 6.60 -11.96 -8.95
C SER A 269 7.23 -13.33 -8.76
N ASN A 270 7.41 -14.07 -9.86
CA ASN A 270 7.95 -15.42 -9.83
C ASN A 270 9.47 -15.47 -10.01
N ASP A 271 10.12 -14.31 -10.19
CA ASP A 271 11.57 -14.23 -10.30
C ASP A 271 12.19 -14.13 -8.90
N PRO A 272 12.82 -15.21 -8.38
CA PRO A 272 13.39 -15.21 -7.03
C PRO A 272 14.70 -14.41 -6.94
N SER A 273 15.30 -14.03 -8.08
CA SER A 273 16.54 -13.25 -8.13
C SER A 273 16.31 -11.76 -7.86
N LEU A 274 15.05 -11.30 -7.83
CA LEU A 274 14.70 -9.90 -7.72
C LEU A 274 14.06 -9.53 -6.38
N VAL A 275 14.39 -8.33 -5.93
CA VAL A 275 13.68 -7.63 -4.87
C VAL A 275 13.01 -6.39 -5.47
N ILE A 276 11.68 -6.34 -5.39
CA ILE A 276 10.87 -5.22 -5.86
C ILE A 276 10.25 -4.54 -4.65
N SER A 277 10.65 -3.30 -4.40
CA SER A 277 10.20 -2.56 -3.22
C SER A 277 9.85 -1.11 -3.55
N LYS A 278 9.24 -0.41 -2.60
CA LYS A 278 9.10 1.05 -2.67
C LYS A 278 10.43 1.71 -2.28
N VAL A 279 10.73 2.84 -2.90
CA VAL A 279 11.85 3.69 -2.44
C VAL A 279 11.52 4.35 -1.11
N ASP A 280 12.55 4.79 -0.38
CA ASP A 280 12.41 5.51 0.89
C ASP A 280 11.69 6.87 0.73
N LYS A 281 12.00 7.63 -0.33
CA LYS A 281 11.43 8.96 -0.61
C LYS A 281 11.01 9.06 -2.08
N GLY A 282 9.88 9.72 -2.36
CA GLY A 282 9.42 10.02 -3.73
C GLY A 282 8.35 9.11 -4.32
N ASN A 283 7.86 8.09 -3.60
CA ASN A 283 6.79 7.18 -4.06
C ASN A 283 7.09 6.42 -5.37
N ALA A 284 8.37 6.27 -5.73
CA ALA A 284 8.84 5.44 -6.84
C ALA A 284 8.96 3.95 -6.45
N VAL A 285 9.20 3.11 -7.45
CA VAL A 285 9.52 1.69 -7.29
C VAL A 285 11.01 1.47 -7.56
N VAL A 286 11.62 0.55 -6.83
CA VAL A 286 13.00 0.09 -7.05
C VAL A 286 13.02 -1.41 -7.30
N VAL A 287 13.83 -1.83 -8.26
CA VAL A 287 14.12 -3.23 -8.59
C VAL A 287 15.61 -3.46 -8.37
N LEU A 288 15.95 -4.45 -7.55
CA LEU A 288 17.33 -4.83 -7.19
C LEU A 288 17.52 -6.33 -7.38
N ASN A 289 18.78 -6.75 -7.56
CA ASN A 289 19.12 -8.16 -7.35
C ASN A 289 18.96 -8.48 -5.85
N LYS A 290 18.47 -9.68 -5.56
CA LYS A 290 18.21 -10.13 -4.18
C LYS A 290 19.48 -10.17 -3.34
N GLU A 291 20.60 -10.57 -3.94
CA GLU A 291 21.92 -10.61 -3.28
C GLU A 291 22.37 -9.23 -2.82
N ASP A 292 22.29 -8.22 -3.69
CA ASP A 292 22.63 -6.83 -3.36
C ASP A 292 21.75 -6.27 -2.23
N TYR A 293 20.47 -6.61 -2.26
CA TYR A 293 19.54 -6.21 -1.21
C TYR A 293 19.86 -6.86 0.14
N LEU A 294 20.16 -8.17 0.14
CA LEU A 294 20.56 -8.90 1.34
C LEU A 294 21.88 -8.39 1.90
N TYR A 295 22.88 -8.16 1.06
CA TYR A 295 24.17 -7.60 1.46
C TYR A 295 24.01 -6.27 2.21
N LYS A 296 23.25 -5.33 1.62
CA LYS A 296 22.98 -4.02 2.25
C LYS A 296 22.16 -4.13 3.54
N ALA A 297 21.24 -5.09 3.61
CA ALA A 297 20.50 -5.35 4.83
C ALA A 297 21.39 -5.88 5.95
N TYR A 298 22.30 -6.81 5.63
CA TYR A 298 23.25 -7.38 6.59
C TYR A 298 24.29 -6.37 7.05
N GLU A 299 24.73 -5.46 6.17
CA GLU A 299 25.60 -4.33 6.55
C GLU A 299 25.00 -3.52 7.72
N VAL A 300 23.69 -3.27 7.69
CA VAL A 300 22.97 -2.58 8.78
C VAL A 300 22.78 -3.48 10.00
N LEU A 301 22.45 -4.76 9.81
CA LEU A 301 22.20 -5.71 10.91
C LEU A 301 23.48 -6.14 11.65
N ASN A 302 24.66 -5.92 11.04
CA ASN A 302 25.95 -6.20 11.66
C ASN A 302 26.38 -5.15 12.69
N ASP A 303 25.64 -4.04 12.84
CA ASP A 303 25.86 -3.10 13.94
C ASP A 303 25.50 -3.72 15.29
N LYS A 304 26.53 -4.22 15.99
CA LYS A 304 26.42 -4.86 17.30
C LYS A 304 25.93 -3.92 18.41
N ARG A 305 25.98 -2.59 18.21
CA ARG A 305 25.43 -1.61 19.17
C ARG A 305 23.91 -1.56 19.09
N ALA A 306 23.35 -1.80 17.90
CA ALA A 306 21.92 -1.71 17.64
C ALA A 306 21.23 -3.09 17.65
N PHE A 307 21.86 -4.12 17.10
CA PHE A 307 21.24 -5.41 16.85
C PHE A 307 22.04 -6.59 17.40
N LYS A 308 21.32 -7.60 17.88
CA LYS A 308 21.88 -8.89 18.35
C LYS A 308 21.18 -10.04 17.65
N LYS A 309 21.93 -10.88 16.94
CA LYS A 309 21.40 -12.11 16.33
C LYS A 309 21.02 -13.13 17.41
N LEU A 310 19.90 -13.82 17.22
CA LEU A 310 19.36 -14.84 18.12
C LEU A 310 19.37 -16.21 17.45
N THR A 311 19.54 -17.27 18.26
CA THR A 311 19.53 -18.67 17.80
C THR A 311 18.12 -19.20 17.55
N SER A 312 17.13 -18.72 18.30
CA SER A 312 15.73 -19.14 18.19
C SER A 312 14.78 -17.94 18.25
N ASN A 313 13.50 -18.15 17.90
CA ASN A 313 12.48 -17.10 17.96
C ASN A 313 11.89 -17.01 19.39
N PRO A 314 12.15 -15.92 20.14
CA PRO A 314 11.70 -15.82 21.53
C PRO A 314 10.26 -15.29 21.67
N THR A 315 9.54 -15.02 20.57
CA THR A 315 8.24 -14.30 20.59
C THR A 315 7.25 -14.93 21.55
N ASP A 316 7.04 -16.25 21.46
CA ASP A 316 6.01 -16.92 22.26
C ASP A 316 6.43 -17.04 23.73
N GLN A 317 7.73 -17.15 24.02
CA GLN A 317 8.26 -17.14 25.39
C GLN A 317 8.09 -15.77 26.03
N ARG A 318 8.46 -14.70 25.33
CA ARG A 318 8.33 -13.31 25.81
C ARG A 318 6.88 -12.90 25.95
N GLU A 319 6.01 -13.32 25.03
CA GLU A 319 4.56 -13.12 25.16
C GLU A 319 4.03 -13.74 26.45
N LYS A 320 4.42 -14.98 26.78
CA LYS A 320 4.01 -15.62 28.04
C LYS A 320 4.50 -14.85 29.27
N GLN A 321 5.78 -14.49 29.31
CA GLN A 321 6.36 -13.71 30.41
C GLN A 321 5.64 -12.38 30.60
N PHE A 322 5.39 -11.68 29.49
CA PHE A 322 4.69 -10.40 29.49
C PHE A 322 3.23 -10.51 29.98
N ILE A 323 2.50 -11.53 29.52
CA ILE A 323 1.13 -11.77 29.98
C ILE A 323 1.11 -12.09 31.48
N SER A 324 2.05 -12.91 31.96
CA SER A 324 2.19 -13.22 33.39
C SER A 324 2.45 -11.97 34.22
N PHE A 325 3.31 -11.08 33.75
CA PHE A 325 3.55 -9.78 34.40
C PHE A 325 2.28 -8.92 34.46
N LEU A 326 1.56 -8.79 33.34
CA LEU A 326 0.28 -8.05 33.33
C LEU A 326 -0.77 -8.68 34.27
N LEU A 327 -0.80 -10.01 34.37
CA LEU A 327 -1.69 -10.72 35.30
C LEU A 327 -1.32 -10.43 36.76
N GLN A 328 -0.03 -10.36 37.10
CA GLN A 328 0.42 -9.98 38.45
C GLN A 328 0.00 -8.55 38.80
N LEU A 329 0.15 -7.60 37.86
CA LEU A 329 -0.32 -6.23 38.06
C LEU A 329 -1.84 -6.17 38.32
N MET A 330 -2.61 -6.98 37.61
CA MET A 330 -4.06 -7.06 37.79
C MET A 330 -4.42 -7.67 39.16
N LYS A 331 -3.79 -8.79 39.54
CA LYS A 331 -4.01 -9.43 40.84
C LYS A 331 -3.65 -8.53 42.02
N ASN A 332 -2.63 -7.68 41.85
CA ASN A 332 -2.18 -6.73 42.86
C ASN A 332 -2.95 -5.39 42.80
N ASN A 333 -4.10 -5.34 42.11
CA ASN A 333 -4.95 -4.15 41.95
C ASN A 333 -4.23 -2.91 41.40
N LYS A 334 -3.15 -3.10 40.62
CA LYS A 334 -2.40 -2.00 39.98
C LYS A 334 -3.00 -1.62 38.62
N ILE A 335 -3.72 -2.54 37.99
CA ILE A 335 -4.51 -2.30 36.78
C ILE A 335 -5.86 -3.00 36.90
N THR A 336 -6.88 -2.45 36.26
CA THR A 336 -8.21 -3.05 36.17
C THR A 336 -8.26 -4.20 35.18
N GLU A 337 -9.28 -5.05 35.28
CA GLU A 337 -9.51 -6.15 34.32
C GLU A 337 -9.71 -5.63 32.88
N ASN A 338 -10.31 -4.46 32.73
CA ASN A 338 -10.50 -3.80 31.44
C ASN A 338 -9.17 -3.33 30.84
N GLU A 339 -8.27 -2.77 31.66
CA GLU A 339 -6.93 -2.38 31.23
C GLU A 339 -6.10 -3.60 30.84
N TYR A 340 -6.15 -4.67 31.65
CA TYR A 340 -5.52 -5.95 31.31
C TYR A 340 -5.99 -6.46 29.94
N LYS A 341 -7.31 -6.47 29.69
CA LYS A 341 -7.90 -6.86 28.39
C LYS A 341 -7.49 -5.94 27.23
N LYS A 342 -7.24 -4.66 27.50
CA LYS A 342 -6.77 -3.67 26.49
C LYS A 342 -5.29 -3.82 26.18
N MET A 343 -4.46 -4.07 27.20
CA MET A 343 -2.99 -4.14 27.11
C MET A 343 -2.49 -5.45 26.52
N ARG A 344 -3.13 -6.58 26.86
CA ARG A 344 -2.70 -7.90 26.39
C ARG A 344 -2.97 -8.11 24.88
N PRO A 345 -2.21 -8.98 24.21
CA PRO A 345 -2.55 -9.40 22.86
C PRO A 345 -3.88 -10.19 22.88
N LYS A 346 -4.77 -9.90 21.91
CA LYS A 346 -6.10 -10.55 21.82
C LYS A 346 -6.03 -11.97 21.26
N THR A 347 -4.98 -12.25 20.48
CA THR A 347 -4.67 -13.51 19.82
C THR A 347 -3.16 -13.66 19.82
N GLY A 348 -2.62 -14.88 19.62
CA GLY A 348 -1.17 -15.08 19.55
C GLY A 348 -0.47 -14.05 18.66
N SER A 349 0.66 -13.52 19.15
CA SER A 349 1.31 -12.36 18.53
C SER A 349 2.10 -12.77 17.29
N ARG A 350 2.18 -11.86 16.33
CA ARG A 350 3.07 -12.03 15.18
C ARG A 350 4.50 -11.73 15.59
N THR A 351 5.47 -12.47 15.08
CA THR A 351 6.87 -12.05 15.15
C THR A 351 7.03 -10.79 14.31
N PRO A 352 7.54 -9.67 14.85
CA PRO A 352 7.83 -8.49 14.05
C PRO A 352 8.77 -8.85 12.89
N GLU A 353 8.59 -8.23 11.73
CA GLU A 353 9.41 -8.47 10.54
C GLU A 353 10.12 -7.18 10.16
N ALA A 354 11.44 -7.25 9.94
CA ALA A 354 12.20 -6.16 9.37
C ALA A 354 12.15 -6.19 7.84
N TYR A 355 12.17 -5.01 7.22
CA TYR A 355 12.40 -4.82 5.81
C TYR A 355 13.14 -3.51 5.57
N PHE A 356 13.78 -3.38 4.42
CA PHE A 356 14.74 -2.33 4.15
C PHE A 356 14.28 -1.47 2.97
N LEU A 357 14.21 -0.15 3.17
CA LEU A 357 13.82 0.80 2.13
C LEU A 357 15.05 1.46 1.52
N VAL A 358 15.18 1.37 0.19
CA VAL A 358 16.36 1.88 -0.52
C VAL A 358 16.29 3.39 -0.65
N LYS A 359 17.36 4.08 -0.24
CA LYS A 359 17.54 5.52 -0.40
C LYS A 359 18.21 5.83 -1.74
N VAL A 360 17.45 5.76 -2.83
CA VAL A 360 17.94 5.94 -4.21
C VAL A 360 18.54 7.32 -4.50
N HIS A 361 18.34 8.30 -3.61
CA HIS A 361 18.87 9.66 -3.72
C HIS A 361 20.22 9.85 -3.04
N LYS A 362 20.80 8.78 -2.46
CA LYS A 362 22.12 8.79 -1.82
C LYS A 362 23.08 7.88 -2.60
N GLN A 363 24.35 8.27 -2.63
CA GLN A 363 25.42 7.43 -3.18
C GLN A 363 25.46 6.07 -2.49
N ASN A 364 25.87 5.01 -3.21
CA ASN A 364 25.91 3.62 -2.74
C ASN A 364 24.56 3.01 -2.32
N LEU A 365 23.43 3.68 -2.57
CA LEU A 365 22.07 3.18 -2.32
C LEU A 365 21.86 2.62 -0.89
N PRO A 366 22.19 3.36 0.18
CA PRO A 366 22.01 2.88 1.55
C PRO A 366 20.55 2.57 1.84
N VAL A 367 20.31 1.69 2.80
CA VAL A 367 18.97 1.24 3.16
C VAL A 367 18.52 1.79 4.51
N ARG A 368 17.21 2.01 4.68
CA ARG A 368 16.57 2.34 5.95
C ARG A 368 15.91 1.08 6.52
N PRO A 369 16.29 0.60 7.71
CA PRO A 369 15.60 -0.50 8.36
C PRO A 369 14.21 -0.04 8.85
N ILE A 370 13.19 -0.86 8.63
CA ILE A 370 11.85 -0.68 9.19
C ILE A 370 11.42 -1.96 9.87
N ILE A 371 11.12 -1.89 11.17
CA ILE A 371 10.61 -3.03 11.95
C ILE A 371 9.10 -2.93 12.02
N SER A 372 8.42 -3.90 11.43
CA SER A 372 6.97 -3.95 11.44
C SER A 372 6.46 -4.50 12.78
N SER A 373 6.37 -3.65 13.80
CA SER A 373 5.92 -4.03 15.15
C SER A 373 4.41 -4.19 15.31
N TYR A 374 3.62 -3.96 14.24
CA TYR A 374 2.17 -4.15 14.31
C TYR A 374 1.83 -5.60 14.69
N ASP A 375 0.93 -5.73 15.67
CA ASP A 375 0.40 -7.02 16.15
C ASP A 375 1.46 -7.91 16.85
N SER A 376 2.52 -7.27 17.39
CA SER A 376 3.45 -7.86 18.35
C SER A 376 2.85 -7.92 19.77
N TYR A 377 3.46 -8.72 20.65
CA TYR A 377 2.93 -8.99 22.00
C TYR A 377 2.82 -7.74 22.88
N ASN A 378 3.69 -6.76 22.66
CA ASN A 378 3.79 -5.51 23.41
C ASN A 378 3.09 -4.32 22.72
N TYR A 379 2.56 -4.47 21.50
CA TYR A 379 2.01 -3.35 20.71
C TYR A 379 0.83 -2.64 21.39
N ASN A 380 -0.08 -3.40 21.99
CA ASN A 380 -1.27 -2.87 22.65
C ASN A 380 -0.91 -2.09 23.93
N THR A 381 0.04 -2.59 24.72
CA THR A 381 0.58 -1.88 25.88
C THR A 381 1.33 -0.61 25.48
N ALA A 382 2.14 -0.66 24.42
CA ALA A 382 2.80 0.54 23.90
C ALA A 382 1.76 1.61 23.51
N LYS A 383 0.62 1.21 22.93
CA LYS A 383 -0.49 2.12 22.64
C LYS A 383 -1.16 2.67 23.91
N TYR A 384 -1.32 1.85 24.94
CA TYR A 384 -1.86 2.28 26.23
C TYR A 384 -0.96 3.36 26.87
N LEU A 385 0.35 3.09 26.96
CA LEU A 385 1.33 4.06 27.48
C LEU A 385 1.39 5.33 26.62
N ALA A 386 1.30 5.21 25.29
CA ALA A 386 1.24 6.35 24.39
C ALA A 386 0.03 7.25 24.65
N ASN A 387 -1.13 6.67 25.00
CA ASN A 387 -2.31 7.46 25.35
C ASN A 387 -2.12 8.22 26.67
N LEU A 388 -1.45 7.63 27.66
CA LEU A 388 -1.12 8.30 28.93
C LEU A 388 -0.14 9.47 28.73
N LEU A 389 0.77 9.35 27.77
CA LEU A 389 1.75 10.41 27.46
C LEU A 389 1.23 11.45 26.47
N SER A 390 0.11 11.20 25.79
CA SER A 390 -0.40 12.10 24.74
C SER A 390 -0.64 13.54 25.22
N PRO A 391 -1.13 13.81 26.45
CA PRO A 391 -1.29 15.17 26.96
C PRO A 391 0.02 15.97 27.00
N ALA A 392 1.14 15.32 27.34
CA ALA A 392 2.45 15.94 27.50
C ALA A 392 3.10 16.41 26.17
N MET A 393 2.49 16.10 25.02
CA MET A 393 3.02 16.50 23.70
C MET A 393 2.92 17.99 23.40
N ASN A 394 2.08 18.73 24.12
CA ASN A 394 1.88 20.16 23.89
C ASN A 394 2.60 21.03 24.92
N ASP A 395 3.39 20.44 25.82
CA ASP A 395 4.07 21.17 26.91
C ASP A 395 5.19 22.10 26.37
N ALA A 396 5.78 21.76 25.22
CA ALA A 396 6.93 22.48 24.66
C ALA A 396 6.51 23.68 23.81
N ALA A 397 6.98 24.88 24.14
CA ALA A 397 6.68 26.11 23.37
C ALA A 397 7.23 26.08 21.92
N SER A 398 8.34 25.38 21.70
CA SER A 398 8.97 25.14 20.40
C SER A 398 8.15 24.23 19.48
N PHE A 399 7.18 23.48 20.03
CA PHE A 399 6.48 22.45 19.28
C PHE A 399 5.59 23.04 18.18
N ILE A 400 5.62 22.35 17.05
CA ILE A 400 4.69 22.58 15.95
C ILE A 400 4.00 21.25 15.61
N LYS A 401 2.67 21.30 15.53
CA LYS A 401 1.84 20.13 15.22
C LYS A 401 1.84 19.76 13.75
N ASP A 402 1.83 20.74 12.85
CA ASP A 402 1.82 20.53 11.42
C ASP A 402 2.27 21.77 10.64
N SER A 403 2.45 21.62 9.34
CA SER A 403 2.89 22.70 8.46
C SER A 403 1.95 23.90 8.40
N PHE A 404 0.65 23.73 8.70
CA PHE A 404 -0.27 24.85 8.68
C PHE A 404 -0.06 25.73 9.91
N GLU A 405 0.10 25.12 11.09
CA GLU A 405 0.48 25.86 12.29
C GLU A 405 1.83 26.58 12.09
N PHE A 406 2.80 25.94 11.45
CA PHE A 406 4.05 26.60 11.07
C PHE A 406 3.83 27.83 10.20
N VAL A 407 3.03 27.72 9.13
CA VAL A 407 2.73 28.86 8.25
C VAL A 407 2.04 29.98 9.01
N ASP A 408 1.10 29.66 9.90
CA ASP A 408 0.40 30.66 10.71
C ASP A 408 1.39 31.38 11.66
N LYS A 409 2.32 30.65 12.30
CA LYS A 409 3.40 31.22 13.13
C LYS A 409 4.40 32.06 12.32
N ILE A 410 4.77 31.63 11.12
CA ILE A 410 5.67 32.41 10.23
C ILE A 410 5.00 33.68 9.73
N ARG A 411 3.70 33.65 9.40
CA ARG A 411 2.96 34.84 9.00
C ARG A 411 2.85 35.85 10.14
N TYR A 412 2.66 35.38 11.37
CA TYR A 412 2.68 36.24 12.55
C TYR A 412 4.05 36.91 12.74
N ASN A 413 5.13 36.15 12.54
CA ASN A 413 6.52 36.62 12.64
C ASN A 413 7.11 37.06 11.28
N LYS A 414 6.30 37.55 10.35
CA LYS A 414 6.74 37.79 8.96
C LYS A 414 7.91 38.77 8.81
N ASN A 415 8.09 39.67 9.77
CA ASN A 415 9.10 40.73 9.75
C ASN A 415 10.37 40.36 10.53
N ILE A 416 10.47 39.15 11.08
CA ILE A 416 11.64 38.75 11.87
C ILE A 416 12.89 38.73 11.01
N ASN A 417 13.95 39.39 11.46
CA ASN A 417 15.23 39.48 10.76
C ASN A 417 16.20 38.37 11.20
N GLY A 418 17.29 38.18 10.46
CA GLY A 418 18.29 37.16 10.74
C GLY A 418 18.34 36.04 9.70
N LEU A 419 19.34 35.16 9.87
CA LEU A 419 19.61 34.04 8.97
C LEU A 419 18.69 32.86 9.29
N MET A 420 17.98 32.37 8.28
CA MET A 420 17.17 31.16 8.39
C MET A 420 18.07 29.93 8.30
N CYS A 421 17.90 29.02 9.26
CA CYS A 421 18.62 27.76 9.31
C CYS A 421 17.66 26.63 9.69
N SER A 422 17.92 25.43 9.19
CA SER A 422 17.26 24.21 9.65
C SER A 422 18.27 23.30 10.32
N LEU A 423 17.89 22.74 11.47
CA LEU A 423 18.65 21.68 12.12
C LEU A 423 17.93 20.35 11.90
N ASP A 424 18.64 19.33 11.42
CA ASP A 424 18.14 17.96 11.28
C ASP A 424 18.84 17.03 12.26
N VAL A 425 18.05 16.27 13.02
CA VAL A 425 18.58 15.28 13.97
C VAL A 425 18.91 13.98 13.26
N SER A 426 20.20 13.62 13.28
CA SER A 426 20.69 12.39 12.66
C SER A 426 20.14 11.15 13.36
N SER A 427 19.28 10.41 12.65
CA SER A 427 18.73 9.11 13.08
C SER A 427 18.11 9.13 14.48
N LEU A 428 17.27 10.14 14.76
CA LEU A 428 16.67 10.38 16.08
C LEU A 428 16.23 9.10 16.81
N PHE A 429 15.36 8.28 16.22
CA PHE A 429 14.78 7.12 16.92
C PHE A 429 15.78 6.05 17.38
N THR A 430 16.87 5.83 16.66
CA THR A 430 17.90 4.86 17.06
C THR A 430 18.84 5.43 18.13
N ASN A 431 18.93 6.76 18.21
CA ASN A 431 19.89 7.48 19.02
C ASN A 431 19.31 8.05 20.32
N VAL A 432 17.98 8.04 20.51
CA VAL A 432 17.35 8.45 21.78
C VAL A 432 17.81 7.52 22.92
N PRO A 433 18.44 8.07 23.98
CA PRO A 433 18.91 7.29 25.12
C PRO A 433 17.73 6.89 26.00
N LEU A 434 17.30 5.64 25.88
CA LEU A 434 16.14 5.10 26.61
C LEU A 434 16.27 5.22 28.14
N GLU A 435 17.49 5.11 28.67
CA GLU A 435 17.76 5.25 30.10
C GLU A 435 17.39 6.63 30.65
N LYS A 436 17.48 7.68 29.84
CA LYS A 436 17.06 9.04 30.18
C LYS A 436 15.62 9.33 29.78
N ALA A 437 15.19 8.85 28.61
CA ALA A 437 13.85 9.11 28.08
C ALA A 437 12.72 8.44 28.88
N ILE A 438 12.94 7.23 29.41
CA ILE A 438 11.91 6.51 30.19
C ILE A 438 11.60 7.24 31.51
N PRO A 439 12.57 7.66 32.34
CA PRO A 439 12.30 8.50 33.51
C PRO A 439 11.52 9.77 33.20
N ILE A 440 11.86 10.49 32.13
CA ILE A 440 11.12 11.69 31.68
C ILE A 440 9.66 11.32 31.37
N GLY A 441 9.43 10.22 30.65
CA GLY A 441 8.08 9.73 30.38
C GLY A 441 7.30 9.40 31.65
N ILE A 442 7.93 8.74 32.63
CA ILE A 442 7.29 8.42 33.92
C ILE A 442 6.92 9.70 34.67
N LYS A 443 7.84 10.67 34.75
CA LYS A 443 7.59 11.98 35.36
C LYS A 443 6.37 12.67 34.73
N LYS A 444 6.32 12.70 33.39
CA LYS A 444 5.18 13.28 32.65
C LYS A 444 3.86 12.53 32.85
N ILE A 445 3.89 11.20 32.97
CA ILE A 445 2.69 10.43 33.34
C ILE A 445 2.19 10.83 34.73
N ARG A 446 3.09 11.04 35.71
CA ARG A 446 2.70 11.44 37.06
C ARG A 446 2.09 12.83 37.12
N GLU A 447 2.67 13.78 36.37
CA GLU A 447 2.14 15.15 36.26
C GLU A 447 0.70 15.16 35.70
N HIS A 448 0.43 14.40 34.63
CA HIS A 448 -0.88 14.40 33.96
C HIS A 448 -1.87 13.37 34.53
N HIS A 449 -1.40 12.35 35.25
CA HIS A 449 -2.20 11.26 35.81
C HIS A 449 -1.76 10.91 37.25
N PRO A 450 -1.95 11.82 38.22
CA PRO A 450 -1.47 11.64 39.59
C PRO A 450 -2.09 10.42 40.29
N ASN A 451 -3.34 10.09 39.96
CA ASN A 451 -4.09 8.99 40.56
C ASN A 451 -3.82 7.61 39.91
N LEU A 452 -2.82 7.49 39.04
CA LEU A 452 -2.51 6.23 38.37
C LEU A 452 -1.93 5.21 39.37
N ALA A 453 -2.67 4.13 39.62
CA ALA A 453 -2.32 3.10 40.60
C ALA A 453 -1.02 2.32 40.31
N ILE A 454 -0.60 2.25 39.05
CA ILE A 454 0.66 1.61 38.64
C ILE A 454 1.82 2.45 39.20
N ASN A 455 2.75 1.86 39.96
CA ASN A 455 3.93 2.57 40.50
C ASN A 455 5.06 2.75 39.47
N ASP A 456 6.09 3.54 39.81
CA ASP A 456 7.17 3.90 38.89
C ASP A 456 8.01 2.69 38.44
N LYS A 457 8.25 1.73 39.35
CA LYS A 457 8.96 0.48 39.03
C LYS A 457 8.22 -0.31 37.95
N ASN A 458 6.91 -0.49 38.11
CA ASN A 458 6.06 -1.21 37.18
C ASN A 458 5.91 -0.45 35.85
N LEU A 459 5.81 0.88 35.88
CA LEU A 459 5.82 1.70 34.66
C LEU A 459 7.14 1.54 33.91
N LYS A 460 8.28 1.62 34.59
CA LYS A 460 9.60 1.40 33.99
C LYS A 460 9.69 0.02 33.33
N GLU A 461 9.18 -1.01 33.99
CA GLU A 461 9.15 -2.36 33.41
C GLU A 461 8.23 -2.45 32.18
N LEU A 462 7.04 -1.83 32.20
CA LEU A 462 6.17 -1.73 31.04
C LEU A 462 6.84 -1.01 29.86
N PHE A 463 7.56 0.08 30.13
CA PHE A 463 8.37 0.77 29.11
C PHE A 463 9.44 -0.16 28.55
N ASN A 464 10.20 -0.84 29.41
CA ASN A 464 11.26 -1.78 28.99
C ASN A 464 10.70 -2.88 28.07
N TYR A 465 9.56 -3.49 28.41
CA TYR A 465 8.90 -4.47 27.53
C TYR A 465 8.52 -3.89 26.17
N CYS A 466 8.22 -2.60 26.09
CA CYS A 466 7.77 -1.93 24.86
C CYS A 466 8.91 -1.33 24.02
N THR A 467 10.09 -1.10 24.59
CA THR A 467 11.20 -0.39 23.94
C THR A 467 12.50 -1.20 23.86
N MET A 468 12.84 -1.98 24.88
CA MET A 468 14.11 -2.73 24.95
C MET A 468 13.95 -4.19 24.51
N LYS A 469 15.02 -4.77 23.95
CA LYS A 469 15.08 -6.18 23.52
C LYS A 469 13.84 -6.58 22.71
N THR A 470 13.46 -5.73 21.75
CA THR A 470 12.31 -6.04 20.89
C THR A 470 12.78 -6.98 19.78
N ASN A 471 12.22 -8.19 19.72
CA ASN A 471 12.64 -9.18 18.73
C ASN A 471 11.98 -8.96 17.38
N PHE A 472 12.68 -9.28 16.32
CA PHE A 472 12.17 -9.30 14.95
C PHE A 472 12.86 -10.37 14.10
N LYS A 473 12.27 -10.65 12.94
CA LYS A 473 12.76 -11.60 11.94
C LYS A 473 13.15 -10.88 10.66
N PHE A 474 14.26 -11.27 10.06
CA PHE A 474 14.66 -10.88 8.71
C PHE A 474 15.29 -12.07 8.00
N ASN A 475 14.89 -12.33 6.74
CA ASN A 475 15.42 -13.45 5.95
C ASN A 475 15.48 -14.81 6.70
N ASN A 476 14.44 -15.12 7.47
CA ASN A 476 14.36 -16.31 8.33
C ASN A 476 15.31 -16.37 9.55
N GLU A 477 16.05 -15.30 9.81
CA GLU A 477 16.91 -15.15 10.99
C GLU A 477 16.26 -14.24 12.03
N ASN A 478 16.53 -14.50 13.31
CA ASN A 478 15.95 -13.77 14.44
C ASN A 478 16.97 -12.79 15.03
N TYR A 479 16.49 -11.61 15.42
CA TYR A 479 17.31 -10.54 15.99
C TYR A 479 16.58 -9.86 17.15
N ASP A 480 17.35 -9.29 18.08
CA ASP A 480 16.89 -8.31 19.04
C ASP A 480 17.43 -6.93 18.68
N GLN A 481 16.56 -5.92 18.72
CA GLN A 481 17.00 -4.54 18.83
C GLN A 481 17.38 -4.25 20.29
N GLN A 482 18.64 -3.90 20.53
CA GLN A 482 19.18 -3.61 21.86
C GLN A 482 18.91 -2.17 22.29
N ASN A 483 19.17 -1.21 21.40
CA ASN A 483 19.15 0.23 21.70
C ASN A 483 18.24 1.01 20.74
N GLY A 484 17.78 2.18 21.23
CA GLY A 484 16.84 3.06 20.54
C GLY A 484 15.41 2.50 20.51
N VAL A 485 14.47 3.29 20.00
CA VAL A 485 13.07 2.87 19.84
C VAL A 485 12.84 2.39 18.42
N SER A 486 12.22 1.21 18.26
CA SER A 486 11.86 0.68 16.95
C SER A 486 10.94 1.64 16.19
N MET A 487 11.32 1.98 14.94
CA MET A 487 10.47 2.72 14.01
C MET A 487 9.25 1.86 13.65
N GLY A 488 8.13 2.10 14.33
CA GLY A 488 6.92 1.27 14.25
C GLY A 488 6.21 1.08 15.59
N SER A 489 6.88 1.38 16.70
CA SER A 489 6.26 1.43 18.03
C SER A 489 5.42 2.71 18.21
N PRO A 490 4.20 2.62 18.78
CA PRO A 490 3.40 3.79 19.15
C PRO A 490 4.12 4.77 20.10
N LEU A 491 5.09 4.29 20.89
CA LEU A 491 5.83 5.08 21.87
C LEU A 491 7.01 5.85 21.27
N ALA A 492 7.55 5.41 20.14
CA ALA A 492 8.77 5.98 19.57
C ALA A 492 8.68 7.49 19.34
N PRO A 493 7.63 8.01 18.67
CA PRO A 493 7.50 9.45 18.42
C PRO A 493 7.37 10.27 19.69
N ILE A 494 6.65 9.74 20.68
CA ILE A 494 6.34 10.44 21.93
C ILE A 494 7.58 10.53 22.81
N LEU A 495 8.28 9.42 23.05
CA LEU A 495 9.50 9.42 23.86
C LEU A 495 10.61 10.27 23.22
N ALA A 496 10.75 10.20 21.89
CA ALA A 496 11.68 11.06 21.17
C ALA A 496 11.31 12.54 21.33
N HIS A 497 10.03 12.89 21.20
CA HIS A 497 9.57 14.26 21.39
C HIS A 497 9.83 14.78 22.81
N LEU A 498 9.50 13.99 23.84
CA LEU A 498 9.72 14.39 25.25
C LEU A 498 11.20 14.58 25.55
N PHE A 499 12.04 13.66 25.07
CA PHE A 499 13.48 13.79 25.25
C PHE A 499 14.04 15.03 24.54
N MET A 500 13.60 15.29 23.30
CA MET A 500 13.99 16.50 22.58
C MET A 500 13.49 17.77 23.26
N SER A 501 12.28 17.76 23.84
CA SER A 501 11.77 18.89 24.62
C SER A 501 12.63 19.19 25.85
N GLU A 502 13.14 18.15 26.52
CA GLU A 502 14.03 18.35 27.67
C GLU A 502 15.38 18.93 27.24
N LEU A 503 15.93 18.47 26.10
CA LEU A 503 17.15 19.04 25.51
C LEU A 503 16.99 20.51 25.11
N GLU A 504 15.80 20.91 24.68
CA GLU A 504 15.51 22.29 24.30
C GLU A 504 15.54 23.25 25.48
N ASN A 505 15.23 22.79 26.69
CA ASN A 505 15.32 23.62 27.90
C ASN A 505 16.76 24.07 28.15
N CYS A 506 17.75 23.28 27.76
CA CYS A 506 19.17 23.62 27.87
C CYS A 506 19.63 24.71 26.87
N ILE A 507 18.81 25.13 25.90
CA ILE A 507 19.15 26.22 24.96
C ILE A 507 19.47 27.51 25.72
N GLN A 508 18.82 27.73 26.88
CA GLN A 508 19.04 28.92 27.69
C GLN A 508 20.45 28.99 28.28
N ASP A 509 21.13 27.85 28.42
CA ASP A 509 22.49 27.76 28.97
C ASP A 509 23.57 28.15 27.95
N HIS A 510 23.19 28.37 26.68
CA HIS A 510 24.15 28.84 25.68
C HIS A 510 24.61 30.27 25.98
N ARG A 511 25.92 30.44 26.22
CA ARG A 511 26.54 31.75 26.50
C ARG A 511 26.63 32.67 25.27
N GLY A 512 26.53 32.13 24.06
CA GLY A 512 26.58 32.89 22.80
C GLY A 512 25.22 33.41 22.34
N LYS A 513 25.14 33.83 21.07
CA LYS A 513 23.86 34.23 20.46
C LYS A 513 22.89 33.05 20.40
N LYS A 514 21.63 33.34 20.70
CA LYS A 514 20.53 32.38 20.74
C LYS A 514 19.57 32.62 19.58
N PRO A 515 18.81 31.60 19.14
CA PRO A 515 17.79 31.78 18.12
C PRO A 515 16.67 32.70 18.60
N ASP A 516 16.28 33.66 17.76
CA ASP A 516 15.12 34.55 17.98
C ASP A 516 13.80 33.80 17.77
N LEU A 517 13.84 32.81 16.88
CA LEU A 517 12.73 31.92 16.60
C LEU A 517 13.26 30.49 16.51
N PHE A 518 12.61 29.57 17.22
CA PHE A 518 13.00 28.17 17.29
C PHE A 518 11.76 27.28 17.31
N TYR A 519 11.55 26.56 16.22
CA TYR A 519 10.39 25.71 16.02
C TYR A 519 10.79 24.30 15.64
N ARG A 520 10.19 23.31 16.28
CA ARG A 520 10.50 21.89 16.06
C ARG A 520 9.25 21.11 15.65
N TYR A 521 9.43 20.33 14.59
CA TYR A 521 8.54 19.25 14.19
C TYR A 521 9.30 17.92 14.26
N VAL A 522 9.11 17.18 15.36
CA VAL A 522 9.79 15.89 15.60
C VAL A 522 11.32 16.04 15.55
N ASP A 523 11.97 15.68 14.43
CA ASP A 523 13.40 15.74 14.15
C ASP A 523 13.83 16.96 13.34
N ASP A 524 12.90 17.58 12.61
CA ASP A 524 13.14 18.78 11.80
C ASP A 524 12.97 20.04 12.68
N ILE A 525 14.00 20.88 12.74
CA ILE A 525 13.97 22.16 13.46
C ILE A 525 14.15 23.30 12.45
N PHE A 526 13.33 24.34 12.58
CA PHE A 526 13.47 25.62 11.88
C PHE A 526 13.86 26.67 12.89
N MET A 527 14.88 27.46 12.57
CA MET A 527 15.29 28.57 13.41
C MET A 527 15.67 29.80 12.60
N ILE A 528 15.50 30.96 13.21
CA ILE A 528 16.01 32.24 12.71
C ILE A 528 16.88 32.82 13.82
N MET A 529 18.09 33.21 13.45
CA MET A 529 19.06 33.76 14.39
C MET A 529 19.80 34.95 13.79
N HIS A 530 19.91 36.02 14.56
CA HIS A 530 20.79 37.14 14.26
C HIS A 530 22.27 36.77 14.38
N GLY A 531 23.10 37.33 13.50
CA GLY A 531 24.54 37.14 13.50
C GLY A 531 25.07 36.56 12.20
N ASN A 532 26.31 36.09 12.26
CA ASN A 532 26.99 35.51 11.11
C ASN A 532 27.00 33.97 11.17
N GLN A 533 27.55 33.34 10.14
CA GLN A 533 27.64 31.89 10.06
C GLN A 533 28.48 31.26 11.20
N LYS A 534 29.45 32.00 11.79
CA LYS A 534 30.25 31.50 12.93
C LYS A 534 29.42 31.40 14.20
N ASP A 535 28.54 32.38 14.45
CA ASP A 535 27.61 32.38 15.59
C ASP A 535 26.71 31.13 15.54
N ILE A 536 26.17 30.85 14.35
CA ILE A 536 25.34 29.67 14.09
C ILE A 536 26.10 28.35 14.30
N HIS A 537 27.34 28.27 13.84
CA HIS A 537 28.17 27.08 14.07
C HIS A 537 28.55 26.92 15.55
N SER A 538 28.72 28.02 16.29
CA SER A 538 28.93 27.98 17.74
C SER A 538 27.71 27.39 18.46
N PHE A 539 26.51 27.84 18.08
CA PHE A 539 25.26 27.28 18.61
C PHE A 539 25.11 25.79 18.26
N LEU A 540 25.43 25.38 17.03
CA LEU A 540 25.42 23.97 16.63
C LEU A 540 26.40 23.12 17.44
N LYS A 541 27.62 23.64 17.70
CA LYS A 541 28.62 22.95 18.54
C LYS A 541 28.11 22.78 19.96
N PHE A 542 27.45 23.79 20.51
CA PHE A 542 26.81 23.72 21.81
C PHE A 542 25.72 22.63 21.84
N MET A 543 24.78 22.64 20.89
CA MET A 543 23.71 21.63 20.79
C MET A 543 24.28 20.20 20.70
N ASN A 544 25.34 20.00 19.92
CA ASN A 544 26.02 18.70 19.77
C ASN A 544 26.84 18.27 20.99
N LYS A 545 27.07 19.16 21.96
CA LYS A 545 27.76 18.90 23.23
C LYS A 545 26.80 18.51 24.35
N ILE A 546 25.54 18.98 24.32
CA ILE A 546 24.53 18.70 25.36
C ILE A 546 24.36 17.20 25.58
N GLU A 547 24.20 16.44 24.49
CA GLU A 547 24.02 15.00 24.54
C GLU A 547 24.88 14.31 23.48
N SER A 548 25.72 13.38 23.93
CA SER A 548 26.68 12.69 23.05
C SER A 548 26.00 11.80 22.01
N SER A 549 24.85 11.21 22.36
CA SER A 549 24.08 10.30 21.52
C SER A 549 23.29 11.00 20.41
N ILE A 550 22.92 12.27 20.58
CA ILE A 550 22.18 13.05 19.59
C ILE A 550 23.13 13.94 18.80
N LYS A 551 23.01 13.91 17.47
CA LYS A 551 23.80 14.76 16.57
C LYS A 551 22.89 15.56 15.64
N PHE A 552 23.13 16.85 15.61
CA PHE A 552 22.47 17.83 14.76
C PHE A 552 23.36 18.13 13.55
N THR A 553 22.72 18.19 12.39
CA THR A 553 23.29 18.74 11.16
C THR A 553 22.57 20.04 10.81
N ILE A 554 23.22 20.91 10.05
CA ILE A 554 22.65 22.22 9.70
C ILE A 554 22.50 22.39 8.20
N GLU A 555 21.34 22.90 7.78
CA GLU A 555 21.05 23.39 6.44
C GLU A 555 20.82 24.91 6.53
N MET A 556 21.72 25.67 5.91
CA MET A 556 21.60 27.13 5.84
C MET A 556 20.66 27.52 4.69
N GLN A 557 20.00 28.67 4.80
CA GLN A 557 19.26 29.25 3.68
C GLN A 557 20.15 29.37 2.43
N ASN A 558 19.55 29.12 1.27
CA ASN A 558 20.19 29.30 -0.03
C ASN A 558 19.37 30.29 -0.86
N ASN A 559 19.99 31.35 -1.37
CA ASN A 559 19.31 32.43 -2.11
C ASN A 559 18.06 32.95 -1.38
N ASN A 560 18.20 33.22 -0.07
CA ASN A 560 17.12 33.67 0.82
C ASN A 560 15.92 32.71 0.93
N LYS A 561 16.11 31.44 0.59
CA LYS A 561 15.08 30.41 0.64
C LYS A 561 15.51 29.27 1.56
N LEU A 562 14.59 28.78 2.37
CA LEU A 562 14.80 27.60 3.19
C LEU A 562 13.53 26.73 3.20
N PRO A 563 13.63 25.46 2.79
CA PRO A 563 12.52 24.53 2.93
C PRO A 563 12.37 24.06 4.37
N PHE A 564 11.13 24.01 4.86
CA PHE A 564 10.78 23.37 6.12
C PHE A 564 9.47 22.61 5.96
N LEU A 565 9.45 21.33 6.33
CA LEU A 565 8.33 20.41 6.09
C LEU A 565 7.91 20.36 4.59
N ASP A 566 6.70 20.83 4.27
CA ASP A 566 6.17 20.97 2.91
C ASP A 566 5.98 22.44 2.49
N VAL A 567 6.68 23.35 3.17
CA VAL A 567 6.65 24.80 2.98
C VAL A 567 8.03 25.28 2.56
N MET A 568 8.07 26.14 1.55
CA MET A 568 9.25 26.93 1.22
C MET A 568 9.07 28.29 1.87
N VAL A 569 10.02 28.69 2.71
CA VAL A 569 10.08 30.04 3.29
C VAL A 569 11.09 30.83 2.47
N GLU A 570 10.67 31.98 1.95
CA GLU A 570 11.51 32.87 1.17
C GLU A 570 11.47 34.27 1.77
N ARG A 571 12.63 34.90 1.93
CA ARG A 571 12.75 36.28 2.41
C ARG A 571 12.80 37.23 1.22
N THR A 572 11.80 38.11 1.09
CA THR A 572 11.71 39.12 0.02
C THR A 572 11.70 40.52 0.61
N ASN A 573 12.67 41.36 0.22
CA ASN A 573 12.91 42.74 0.67
C ASN A 573 13.12 42.88 2.20
N THR A 574 12.14 42.48 3.02
CA THR A 574 12.19 42.37 4.50
C THR A 574 11.21 41.31 5.07
N GLU A 575 10.22 40.84 4.31
CA GLU A 575 9.18 39.93 4.80
C GLU A 575 9.44 38.47 4.42
N LEU A 576 8.94 37.55 5.24
CA LEU A 576 8.88 36.12 4.96
C LEU A 576 7.60 35.77 4.19
N ILE A 577 7.76 35.21 3.00
CA ILE A 577 6.67 34.64 2.21
C ILE A 577 6.76 33.12 2.18
N THR A 578 5.61 32.45 2.08
CA THR A 578 5.53 30.99 2.08
C THR A 578 4.83 30.45 0.84
N TYR A 579 5.28 29.31 0.33
CA TYR A 579 4.61 28.55 -0.72
C TYR A 579 4.91 27.05 -0.63
N VAL A 580 4.23 26.23 -1.44
CA VAL A 580 4.33 24.77 -1.35
C VAL A 580 5.69 24.26 -1.84
N TYR A 581 6.48 23.69 -0.93
CA TYR A 581 7.72 23.01 -1.24
C TYR A 581 7.49 21.55 -1.66
N ARG A 582 8.36 21.06 -2.55
CA ARG A 582 8.46 19.67 -2.97
C ARG A 582 9.92 19.29 -2.95
N LYS A 583 10.25 18.19 -2.26
CA LYS A 583 11.62 17.66 -2.21
C LYS A 583 12.08 17.28 -3.63
N PRO A 584 13.38 17.37 -3.96
CA PRO A 584 13.91 16.98 -5.26
C PRO A 584 13.58 15.54 -5.66
N THR A 585 13.31 14.66 -4.69
CA THR A 585 12.88 13.27 -4.92
C THR A 585 11.40 13.10 -5.26
N ASP A 586 10.58 14.15 -5.18
CA ASP A 586 9.14 14.06 -5.48
C ASP A 586 8.95 13.67 -6.94
N THR A 587 8.31 12.54 -7.20
CA THR A 587 8.01 12.10 -8.56
C THR A 587 6.80 12.79 -9.16
N GLY A 588 5.92 13.36 -8.32
CA GLY A 588 4.58 13.75 -8.74
C GLY A 588 3.64 12.56 -8.97
N LEU A 589 4.02 11.34 -8.57
CA LEU A 589 3.17 10.15 -8.69
C LEU A 589 2.10 10.13 -7.59
N TYR A 590 0.87 10.38 -8.00
CA TYR A 590 -0.33 10.24 -7.19
C TYR A 590 -1.08 8.95 -7.57
N LEU A 591 -2.23 8.73 -6.92
CA LEU A 591 -3.10 7.61 -7.28
C LEU A 591 -3.64 7.81 -8.70
N ARG A 592 -3.16 7.00 -9.65
CA ARG A 592 -3.60 7.05 -11.06
C ARG A 592 -5.13 7.01 -11.20
N TRP A 593 -5.65 7.73 -12.19
CA TRP A 593 -7.09 7.77 -12.47
C TRP A 593 -7.66 6.38 -12.80
N THR A 594 -6.88 5.48 -13.38
CA THR A 594 -7.30 4.12 -13.75
C THR A 594 -7.29 3.11 -12.59
N SER A 595 -6.74 3.46 -11.43
CA SER A 595 -6.70 2.59 -10.24
C SER A 595 -8.11 2.20 -9.77
N ASN A 596 -8.33 0.95 -9.32
CA ASN A 596 -9.62 0.48 -8.83
C ASN A 596 -9.94 1.01 -7.42
N GLN A 597 -10.30 2.30 -7.36
CA GLN A 597 -10.63 3.06 -6.16
C GLN A 597 -11.80 4.01 -6.46
N PRO A 598 -12.63 4.35 -5.46
CA PRO A 598 -13.73 5.29 -5.62
C PRO A 598 -13.28 6.60 -6.28
N ARG A 599 -14.07 7.08 -7.25
CA ARG A 599 -13.80 8.37 -7.93
C ARG A 599 -13.74 9.53 -6.94
N ASN A 600 -14.57 9.50 -5.90
CA ASN A 600 -14.58 10.53 -4.86
C ASN A 600 -13.25 10.64 -4.12
N TYR A 601 -12.51 9.54 -3.91
CA TYR A 601 -11.19 9.60 -3.25
C TYR A 601 -10.16 10.32 -4.12
N LYS A 602 -10.22 10.10 -5.44
CA LYS A 602 -9.34 10.76 -6.41
C LYS A 602 -9.67 12.24 -6.56
N ILE A 603 -10.95 12.61 -6.56
CA ILE A 603 -11.39 14.02 -6.61
C ILE A 603 -11.03 14.73 -5.29
N ASN A 604 -11.25 14.08 -4.15
CA ASN A 604 -10.88 14.64 -2.86
C ASN A 604 -9.38 14.84 -2.72
N LEU A 605 -8.54 13.99 -3.34
CA LEU A 605 -7.09 14.23 -3.39
C LEU A 605 -6.75 15.58 -4.04
N ILE A 606 -7.37 15.90 -5.19
CA ILE A 606 -7.19 17.21 -5.84
C ILE A 606 -7.63 18.33 -4.88
N LYS A 607 -8.81 18.18 -4.27
CA LYS A 607 -9.34 19.17 -3.32
C LYS A 607 -8.39 19.42 -2.16
N CYS A 608 -7.89 18.36 -1.53
CA CYS A 608 -6.97 18.46 -0.40
C CYS A 608 -5.68 19.19 -0.79
N LEU A 609 -5.10 18.89 -1.95
CA LEU A 609 -3.85 19.54 -2.38
C LEU A 609 -4.05 21.03 -2.74
N CYS A 610 -5.18 21.38 -3.35
CA CYS A 610 -5.51 22.77 -3.66
C CYS A 610 -5.84 23.58 -2.40
N ILE A 611 -6.59 23.00 -1.46
CA ILE A 611 -6.84 23.64 -0.14
C ILE A 611 -5.53 23.82 0.62
N ARG A 612 -4.65 22.81 0.61
CA ARG A 612 -3.31 22.91 1.19
C ARG A 612 -2.52 24.05 0.57
N ALA A 613 -2.50 24.17 -0.76
CA ALA A 613 -1.83 25.28 -1.43
C ALA A 613 -2.42 26.63 -1.04
N LYS A 614 -3.75 26.76 -0.96
CA LYS A 614 -4.41 27.99 -0.50
C LYS A 614 -4.04 28.36 0.93
N ARG A 615 -3.86 27.39 1.83
CA ARG A 615 -3.45 27.65 3.21
C ARG A 615 -1.97 28.05 3.31
N ILE A 616 -1.10 27.47 2.49
CA ILE A 616 0.36 27.67 2.55
C ILE A 616 0.81 28.92 1.77
N CYS A 617 0.28 29.18 0.59
CA CYS A 617 0.76 30.29 -0.26
C CYS A 617 0.43 31.66 0.38
N SER A 618 1.41 32.55 0.45
CA SER A 618 1.22 33.92 0.97
C SER A 618 0.57 34.87 -0.04
N SER A 619 0.64 34.58 -1.35
CA SER A 619 0.07 35.44 -2.40
C SER A 619 -0.74 34.65 -3.43
N ASP A 620 -1.69 35.33 -4.08
CA ASP A 620 -2.51 34.75 -5.13
C ASP A 620 -1.71 34.36 -6.38
N ALA A 621 -0.62 35.09 -6.68
CA ALA A 621 0.27 34.74 -7.78
C ALA A 621 0.95 33.38 -7.55
N LEU A 622 1.47 33.15 -6.34
CA LEU A 622 2.07 31.86 -5.95
C LEU A 622 1.02 30.74 -5.93
N LEU A 623 -0.20 31.05 -5.50
CA LEU A 623 -1.30 30.09 -5.55
C LEU A 623 -1.63 29.69 -7.00
N LYS A 624 -1.76 30.64 -7.93
CA LYS A 624 -2.02 30.36 -9.36
C LYS A 624 -0.94 29.47 -9.96
N GLN A 625 0.33 29.77 -9.71
CA GLN A 625 1.46 28.94 -10.16
C GLN A 625 1.35 27.51 -9.62
N GLN A 626 0.96 27.35 -8.35
CA GLN A 626 0.78 26.05 -7.73
C GLN A 626 -0.41 25.26 -8.32
N LEU A 627 -1.51 25.94 -8.66
CA LEU A 627 -2.67 25.32 -9.28
C LEU A 627 -2.37 24.85 -10.71
N GLU A 628 -1.61 25.61 -11.49
CA GLU A 628 -1.12 25.19 -12.81
C GLU A 628 -0.21 23.97 -12.72
N TYR A 629 0.69 23.94 -11.73
CA TYR A 629 1.48 22.75 -11.45
C TYR A 629 0.60 21.52 -11.17
N TYR A 630 -0.45 21.66 -10.35
CA TYR A 630 -1.36 20.54 -10.09
C TYR A 630 -2.12 20.11 -11.35
N LYS A 631 -2.54 21.04 -12.23
CA LYS A 631 -3.15 20.69 -13.52
C LYS A 631 -2.20 19.82 -14.34
N ARG A 632 -0.92 20.21 -14.47
CA ARG A 632 0.11 19.43 -15.18
C ARG A 632 0.27 18.04 -14.59
N ILE A 633 0.52 17.93 -13.29
CA ILE A 633 0.82 16.65 -12.63
C ILE A 633 -0.37 15.71 -12.63
N PHE A 634 -1.58 16.19 -12.35
CA PHE A 634 -2.75 15.32 -12.38
C PHE A 634 -3.06 14.83 -13.80
N THR A 635 -2.80 15.65 -14.82
CA THR A 635 -2.90 15.23 -16.23
C THR A 635 -1.93 14.09 -16.51
N ALA A 636 -0.66 14.19 -16.07
CA ALA A 636 0.33 13.10 -16.17
C ALA A 636 -0.12 11.82 -15.43
N ASN A 637 -0.84 11.96 -14.30
CA ASN A 637 -1.44 10.84 -13.56
C ASN A 637 -2.73 10.26 -14.21
N GLY A 638 -3.10 10.73 -15.40
CA GLY A 638 -4.25 10.26 -16.17
C GLY A 638 -5.59 10.88 -15.76
N TYR A 639 -5.62 12.01 -15.06
CA TYR A 639 -6.90 12.61 -14.66
C TYR A 639 -7.55 13.37 -15.83
N PRO A 640 -8.87 13.19 -16.07
CA PRO A 640 -9.57 13.91 -17.14
C PRO A 640 -9.53 15.43 -16.94
N ILE A 641 -9.19 16.16 -18.00
CA ILE A 641 -9.00 17.61 -17.99
C ILE A 641 -10.26 18.34 -17.47
N ASN A 642 -11.45 17.89 -17.89
CA ASN A 642 -12.71 18.49 -17.44
C ASN A 642 -12.96 18.33 -15.95
N VAL A 643 -12.56 17.19 -15.37
CA VAL A 643 -12.67 16.95 -13.92
C VAL A 643 -11.71 17.88 -13.18
N LEU A 644 -10.48 18.05 -13.67
CA LEU A 644 -9.50 18.97 -13.09
C LEU A 644 -9.99 20.41 -13.12
N LYS A 645 -10.36 20.92 -14.31
CA LYS A 645 -10.88 22.28 -14.48
C LYS A 645 -12.06 22.56 -13.56
N LYS A 646 -13.05 21.65 -13.53
CA LYS A 646 -14.23 21.79 -12.67
C LYS A 646 -13.87 21.79 -11.17
N THR A 647 -12.97 20.90 -10.76
CA THR A 647 -12.62 20.75 -9.34
C THR A 647 -11.81 21.95 -8.85
N ILE A 648 -10.81 22.39 -9.62
CA ILE A 648 -9.96 23.53 -9.27
C ILE A 648 -10.76 24.83 -9.27
N ARG A 649 -11.57 25.08 -10.30
CA ARG A 649 -12.46 26.25 -10.35
C ARG A 649 -13.44 26.30 -9.18
N GLY A 650 -13.94 25.14 -8.74
CA GLY A 650 -14.80 25.05 -7.56
C GLY A 650 -14.11 25.42 -6.24
N ILE A 651 -12.78 25.41 -6.19
CA ILE A 651 -11.98 25.78 -5.01
C ILE A 651 -11.61 27.26 -5.10
N GLU A 652 -11.22 27.74 -6.29
CA GLU A 652 -11.00 29.16 -6.57
C GLU A 652 -12.24 29.99 -6.18
N LEU A 653 -13.44 29.52 -6.56
CA LEU A 653 -14.73 30.16 -6.25
C LEU A 653 -15.22 29.95 -4.80
N GLY A 654 -14.42 29.37 -3.89
CA GLY A 654 -14.81 29.19 -2.49
C GLY A 654 -15.94 28.18 -2.22
N LYS A 655 -16.48 27.49 -3.25
CA LYS A 655 -17.62 26.54 -3.12
C LYS A 655 -17.31 25.28 -2.29
N ASN A 656 -16.10 25.14 -1.75
CA ASN A 656 -15.65 24.02 -0.92
C ASN A 656 -14.93 24.48 0.36
N ILE A 657 -15.21 25.69 0.88
CA ILE A 657 -14.83 26.04 2.26
C ILE A 657 -15.41 24.95 3.16
N VAL A 658 -14.55 24.38 4.01
CA VAL A 658 -14.90 23.33 4.98
C VAL A 658 -16.19 23.77 5.66
N LYS A 659 -17.32 23.12 5.31
CA LYS A 659 -18.53 23.27 6.10
C LYS A 659 -18.12 22.81 7.50
N GLN A 660 -18.14 23.71 8.48
CA GLN A 660 -18.02 23.31 9.87
C GLN A 660 -19.01 22.16 10.12
N PRO A 661 -18.65 21.15 10.91
CA PRO A 661 -19.56 20.05 11.19
C PRO A 661 -20.90 20.65 11.65
N ILE A 662 -21.96 20.32 10.90
CA ILE A 662 -23.31 20.89 11.06
C ILE A 662 -23.86 20.66 12.49
N ASN A 663 -23.24 19.77 13.27
CA ASN A 663 -23.43 19.68 14.71
C ASN A 663 -22.26 18.89 15.36
N PRO A 664 -21.52 19.42 16.34
CA PRO A 664 -20.46 18.68 17.05
C PRO A 664 -20.99 17.48 17.86
N SER A 665 -22.31 17.40 18.09
CA SER A 665 -22.98 16.32 18.84
C SER A 665 -23.17 15.01 18.07
N ILE A 666 -23.05 14.99 16.73
CA ILE A 666 -23.31 13.78 15.93
C ILE A 666 -22.10 12.85 15.95
N LYS A 667 -22.28 11.65 16.51
CA LYS A 667 -21.24 10.62 16.57
C LYS A 667 -21.03 9.96 15.20
N LYS A 668 -19.83 10.08 14.63
CA LYS A 668 -19.49 9.39 13.37
C LYS A 668 -19.19 7.92 13.62
N VAL A 669 -19.91 7.04 12.91
CA VAL A 669 -19.67 5.59 12.90
C VAL A 669 -18.96 5.22 11.61
N PHE A 670 -17.69 4.82 11.71
CA PHE A 670 -16.88 4.42 10.57
C PHE A 670 -17.04 2.92 10.29
N ILE A 671 -17.41 2.59 9.06
CA ILE A 671 -17.57 1.21 8.58
C ILE A 671 -16.58 0.97 7.45
N SER A 672 -15.64 0.06 7.64
CA SER A 672 -14.68 -0.32 6.62
C SER A 672 -15.26 -1.41 5.72
N MET A 673 -15.18 -1.21 4.40
CA MET A 673 -15.70 -2.12 3.39
C MET A 673 -14.71 -2.33 2.25
N PRO A 674 -14.57 -3.54 1.69
CA PRO A 674 -13.81 -3.73 0.47
C PRO A 674 -14.45 -3.00 -0.72
N TYR A 675 -13.61 -2.48 -1.60
CA TYR A 675 -14.05 -1.88 -2.84
C TYR A 675 -14.05 -2.93 -3.97
N TYR A 676 -15.24 -3.30 -4.42
CA TYR A 676 -15.47 -4.20 -5.55
C TYR A 676 -15.94 -3.44 -6.81
N GLY A 677 -15.67 -2.14 -6.88
CA GLY A 677 -16.13 -1.27 -7.96
C GLY A 677 -17.38 -0.48 -7.59
N GLU A 678 -18.13 0.00 -8.59
CA GLU A 678 -19.26 0.91 -8.39
C GLU A 678 -20.41 0.26 -7.59
N CYS A 679 -20.54 -1.06 -7.66
CA CYS A 679 -21.52 -1.81 -6.86
C CYS A 679 -21.34 -1.61 -5.34
N SER A 680 -20.10 -1.43 -4.87
CA SER A 680 -19.80 -1.11 -3.48
C SER A 680 -20.36 0.25 -3.06
N LEU A 681 -20.33 1.26 -3.95
CA LEU A 681 -20.87 2.58 -3.64
C LEU A 681 -22.40 2.53 -3.55
N ILE A 682 -23.04 1.77 -4.45
CA ILE A 682 -24.48 1.54 -4.43
C ILE A 682 -24.89 0.87 -3.12
N LEU A 683 -24.18 -0.17 -2.70
CA LEU A 683 -24.42 -0.85 -1.42
C LEU A 683 -24.31 0.13 -0.24
N ALA A 684 -23.22 0.90 -0.17
CA ALA A 684 -23.01 1.87 0.90
C ALA A 684 -24.13 2.92 0.96
N ASN A 685 -24.62 3.39 -0.20
CA ASN A 685 -25.73 4.33 -0.26
C ASN A 685 -27.05 3.70 0.20
N LYS A 686 -27.33 2.44 -0.16
CA LYS A 686 -28.50 1.70 0.34
C LYS A 686 -28.45 1.56 1.87
N ILE A 687 -27.30 1.19 2.43
CA ILE A 687 -27.10 1.06 3.88
C ILE A 687 -27.36 2.39 4.58
N LYS A 688 -26.78 3.48 4.09
CA LYS A 688 -26.96 4.82 4.68
C LYS A 688 -28.42 5.26 4.68
N LYS A 689 -29.17 4.97 3.61
CA LYS A 689 -30.60 5.30 3.52
C LYS A 689 -31.45 4.51 4.52
N ILE A 690 -31.13 3.24 4.77
CA ILE A 690 -31.89 2.38 5.69
C ILE A 690 -31.56 2.68 7.14
N LEU A 691 -30.29 2.97 7.41
CA LEU A 691 -29.75 3.18 8.75
C LEU A 691 -29.59 4.65 9.08
N ASP A 692 -30.44 5.50 8.50
CA ASP A 692 -30.48 6.91 8.86
C ASP A 692 -30.80 7.04 10.36
N HIS A 693 -30.05 7.91 11.04
CA HIS A 693 -30.06 7.99 12.50
C HIS A 693 -29.78 9.42 12.97
N PRO A 694 -30.62 10.00 13.86
CA PRO A 694 -30.53 11.42 14.25
C PRO A 694 -29.20 11.77 14.93
N LEU A 695 -28.68 10.89 15.79
CA LEU A 695 -27.45 11.11 16.57
C LEU A 695 -26.18 10.47 15.98
N LYS A 696 -26.28 9.71 14.88
CA LYS A 696 -25.16 8.92 14.34
C LYS A 696 -25.03 9.05 12.84
N GLN A 697 -23.88 9.53 12.38
CA GLN A 697 -23.58 9.60 10.95
C GLN A 697 -22.75 8.39 10.52
N ILE A 698 -23.27 7.62 9.58
CA ILE A 698 -22.54 6.47 9.01
C ILE A 698 -21.57 6.93 7.92
N VAL A 699 -20.30 6.62 8.11
CA VAL A 699 -19.23 6.89 7.15
C VAL A 699 -18.62 5.58 6.66
N CYS A 700 -18.92 5.22 5.42
CA CYS A 700 -18.34 4.03 4.79
C CYS A 700 -16.97 4.37 4.19
N GLY A 701 -15.91 3.72 4.70
CA GLY A 701 -14.56 3.75 4.15
C GLY A 701 -14.32 2.55 3.24
N PHE A 702 -13.65 2.77 2.10
CA PHE A 702 -13.40 1.73 1.10
C PHE A 702 -11.93 1.33 1.04
N ALA A 703 -11.66 0.02 1.08
CA ALA A 703 -10.31 -0.52 0.98
C ALA A 703 -10.16 -1.41 -0.27
N ALA A 704 -9.09 -1.21 -1.05
CA ALA A 704 -8.73 -2.19 -2.07
C ALA A 704 -8.02 -3.39 -1.44
N ARG A 705 -8.40 -4.58 -1.89
CA ARG A 705 -7.78 -5.84 -1.49
C ARG A 705 -6.46 -6.11 -2.22
N THR A 706 -6.41 -5.84 -3.52
CA THR A 706 -5.24 -6.11 -4.36
C THR A 706 -4.62 -4.80 -4.80
N ARG A 707 -3.38 -4.56 -4.37
CA ARG A 707 -2.54 -3.45 -4.81
C ARG A 707 -1.23 -4.00 -5.37
N ILE A 708 -0.51 -3.21 -6.17
CA ILE A 708 0.86 -3.55 -6.58
C ILE A 708 1.72 -3.91 -5.36
N SER A 709 1.60 -3.14 -4.27
CA SER A 709 2.29 -3.42 -3.01
C SER A 709 2.05 -4.81 -2.44
N THR A 710 0.82 -5.35 -2.55
CA THR A 710 0.49 -6.66 -1.99
C THR A 710 1.06 -7.79 -2.83
N LEU A 711 1.20 -7.60 -4.14
CA LEU A 711 1.74 -8.59 -5.07
C LEU A 711 3.24 -8.79 -4.85
N PHE A 712 3.99 -7.70 -4.67
CA PHE A 712 5.45 -7.74 -4.54
C PHE A 712 5.96 -7.76 -3.11
N SER A 713 5.06 -7.73 -2.11
CA SER A 713 5.46 -7.77 -0.70
C SER A 713 6.26 -9.01 -0.30
N GLY A 714 6.05 -10.14 -1.01
CA GLY A 714 6.81 -11.38 -0.80
C GLY A 714 8.23 -11.34 -1.34
N THR A 715 8.59 -10.37 -2.19
CA THR A 715 9.94 -10.29 -2.78
C THR A 715 10.98 -9.81 -1.77
N PHE A 716 10.58 -9.00 -0.79
CA PHE A 716 11.49 -8.39 0.20
C PHE A 716 11.15 -8.72 1.65
N ARG A 717 10.08 -9.47 1.89
CA ARG A 717 9.71 -9.98 3.23
C ARG A 717 9.94 -11.48 3.28
N GLY A 718 10.34 -11.98 4.44
CA GLY A 718 10.54 -13.40 4.67
C GLY A 718 9.23 -14.19 4.67
N GLN A 719 9.33 -15.50 4.91
CA GLN A 719 8.16 -16.35 5.09
C GLN A 719 7.33 -15.88 6.30
N LYS A 720 6.03 -15.70 6.06
CA LYS A 720 5.07 -15.34 7.10
C LYS A 720 4.98 -16.45 8.13
N ASP A 721 4.86 -16.05 9.40
CA ASP A 721 4.57 -16.98 10.49
C ASP A 721 3.25 -17.73 10.21
N MET A 722 3.24 -19.05 10.45
CA MET A 722 2.04 -19.89 10.42
C MET A 722 1.18 -19.65 11.67
N LYS A 723 0.70 -18.42 11.82
CA LYS A 723 -0.19 -17.95 12.90
C LYS A 723 -1.45 -17.35 12.30
N LYS A 724 -2.54 -17.31 13.06
CA LYS A 724 -3.81 -16.67 12.65
C LYS A 724 -4.40 -17.31 11.41
N VAL A 725 -4.44 -18.63 11.42
CA VAL A 725 -4.88 -19.45 10.29
C VAL A 725 -6.11 -20.28 10.63
N ILE A 726 -6.74 -20.76 9.58
CA ILE A 726 -7.79 -21.76 9.60
C ILE A 726 -7.19 -22.99 8.95
N TYR A 727 -7.24 -24.11 9.65
CA TYR A 727 -6.62 -25.37 9.26
C TYR A 727 -7.66 -26.49 9.26
N ARG A 728 -7.34 -27.56 8.54
CA ARG A 728 -8.15 -28.77 8.41
C ARG A 728 -7.33 -29.99 8.78
N TYR A 729 -7.98 -30.94 9.43
CA TYR A 729 -7.50 -32.31 9.56
C TYR A 729 -8.58 -33.26 9.04
N ASP A 730 -8.17 -34.19 8.19
CA ASP A 730 -9.05 -35.21 7.64
C ASP A 730 -8.87 -36.51 8.42
N CYS A 731 -9.97 -37.12 8.87
CA CYS A 731 -9.92 -38.42 9.54
C CYS A 731 -9.44 -39.49 8.56
N LYS A 732 -8.64 -40.46 9.03
CA LYS A 732 -8.20 -41.58 8.18
C LYS A 732 -9.29 -42.64 8.03
N ASN A 733 -10.05 -42.86 9.10
CA ASN A 733 -10.95 -44.01 9.22
C ASN A 733 -12.40 -43.70 8.83
N CYS A 734 -12.75 -42.42 8.65
CA CYS A 734 -14.09 -42.05 8.23
C CYS A 734 -14.10 -40.79 7.37
N ASN A 735 -15.28 -40.45 6.87
CA ASN A 735 -15.50 -39.24 6.07
C ASN A 735 -15.46 -37.93 6.87
N GLY A 736 -15.23 -38.01 8.18
CA GLY A 736 -15.16 -36.87 9.10
C GLY A 736 -14.03 -35.89 8.76
N THR A 737 -14.32 -34.60 8.87
CA THR A 737 -13.35 -33.52 8.64
C THR A 737 -13.40 -32.53 9.79
N TYR A 738 -12.26 -32.31 10.44
CA TYR A 738 -12.11 -31.26 11.44
C TYR A 738 -11.69 -29.95 10.77
N ILE A 739 -12.40 -28.86 11.02
CA ILE A 739 -11.96 -27.51 10.67
C ILE A 739 -11.82 -26.71 11.95
N GLY A 740 -10.64 -26.14 12.15
CA GLY A 740 -10.34 -25.32 13.33
C GLY A 740 -9.65 -24.02 12.94
N GLN A 741 -9.74 -23.02 13.81
CA GLN A 741 -8.90 -21.82 13.73
C GLN A 741 -7.95 -21.70 14.91
N THR A 742 -6.79 -21.08 14.67
CA THR A 742 -5.84 -20.72 15.72
C THR A 742 -5.32 -19.31 15.53
N GLY A 743 -5.24 -18.56 16.63
CA GLY A 743 -4.49 -17.31 16.68
C GLY A 743 -3.00 -17.50 16.96
N ARG A 744 -2.59 -18.67 17.44
CA ARG A 744 -1.21 -19.05 17.80
C ARG A 744 -0.54 -19.79 16.64
N GLY A 745 0.70 -20.24 16.84
CA GLY A 745 1.38 -21.12 15.89
C GLY A 745 0.58 -22.40 15.65
N VAL A 746 0.48 -22.82 14.39
CA VAL A 746 -0.21 -24.06 14.02
C VAL A 746 0.39 -25.27 14.73
N GLU A 747 1.72 -25.35 14.80
CA GLU A 747 2.41 -26.44 15.50
C GLU A 747 2.06 -26.52 16.98
N ILE A 748 2.00 -25.37 17.67
CA ILE A 748 1.57 -25.32 19.07
C ILE A 748 0.15 -25.87 19.20
N ARG A 749 -0.73 -25.50 18.27
CA ARG A 749 -2.12 -25.94 18.28
C ARG A 749 -2.25 -27.43 17.98
N LYS A 750 -1.42 -27.96 17.08
CA LYS A 750 -1.32 -29.38 16.77
C LYS A 750 -0.88 -30.20 17.99
N GLU A 751 0.15 -29.74 18.71
CA GLU A 751 0.60 -30.39 19.94
C GLU A 751 -0.48 -30.37 21.04
N GLU A 752 -1.27 -29.31 21.15
CA GLU A 752 -2.45 -29.28 22.04
C GLU A 752 -3.48 -30.36 21.67
N HIS A 753 -3.74 -30.56 20.38
CA HIS A 753 -4.63 -31.62 19.93
C HIS A 753 -4.08 -33.02 20.23
N LYS A 754 -2.79 -33.25 20.00
CA LYS A 754 -2.13 -34.52 20.36
C LYS A 754 -2.17 -34.78 21.87
N LYS A 755 -1.97 -33.75 22.69
CA LYS A 755 -2.10 -33.87 24.16
C LYS A 755 -3.53 -34.23 24.57
N ALA A 756 -4.53 -33.56 23.99
CA ALA A 756 -5.94 -33.90 24.20
C ALA A 756 -6.26 -35.34 23.76
N PHE A 757 -5.69 -35.80 22.65
CA PHE A 757 -5.80 -37.19 22.18
C PHE A 757 -5.15 -38.22 23.13
N ARG A 758 -4.21 -37.79 23.98
CA ARG A 758 -3.60 -38.61 25.04
C ARG A 758 -4.30 -38.44 26.41
N GLY A 759 -5.54 -37.94 26.43
CA GLY A 759 -6.32 -37.70 27.65
C GLY A 759 -5.93 -36.46 28.45
N ARG A 760 -4.98 -35.64 27.95
CA ARG A 760 -4.51 -34.42 28.63
C ARG A 760 -5.08 -33.18 27.94
N GLY A 761 -6.32 -32.83 28.30
CA GLY A 761 -7.06 -31.68 27.79
C GLY A 761 -8.22 -32.08 26.87
N TYR A 762 -8.87 -31.09 26.24
CA TYR A 762 -10.07 -31.30 25.43
C TYR A 762 -9.94 -30.73 24.00
N SER A 763 -10.31 -31.53 23.00
CA SER A 763 -10.56 -31.02 21.65
C SER A 763 -11.55 -31.90 20.89
N ARG A 764 -12.41 -31.30 20.07
CA ARG A 764 -13.42 -32.01 19.28
C ARG A 764 -12.85 -33.08 18.35
N ILE A 765 -11.63 -32.87 17.86
CA ILE A 765 -10.91 -33.87 17.07
C ILE A 765 -10.42 -35.04 17.92
N ALA A 766 -9.97 -34.79 19.14
CA ALA A 766 -9.62 -35.84 20.08
C ALA A 766 -10.86 -36.63 20.52
N GLU A 767 -11.96 -35.94 20.82
CA GLU A 767 -13.27 -36.54 21.13
C GLU A 767 -13.73 -37.48 20.01
N HIS A 768 -13.73 -37.01 18.76
CA HIS A 768 -14.07 -37.85 17.59
C HIS A 768 -13.18 -39.10 17.48
N CYS A 769 -11.87 -38.91 17.60
CA CYS A 769 -10.92 -40.02 17.47
C CYS A 769 -11.02 -41.02 18.65
N MET A 770 -11.26 -40.54 19.87
CA MET A 770 -11.43 -41.39 21.06
C MET A 770 -12.76 -42.15 21.06
N HIS A 771 -13.88 -41.48 20.80
CA HIS A 771 -15.20 -42.10 20.85
C HIS A 771 -15.43 -43.12 19.74
N LEU A 772 -14.85 -42.91 18.56
CA LEU A 772 -15.01 -43.80 17.41
C LEU A 772 -13.81 -44.72 17.18
N ASN A 773 -12.79 -44.67 18.06
CA ASN A 773 -11.53 -45.40 17.90
C ASN A 773 -10.86 -45.19 16.53
N HIS A 774 -10.77 -43.93 16.10
CA HIS A 774 -10.22 -43.53 14.81
C HIS A 774 -8.84 -42.89 14.94
N GLU A 775 -8.02 -43.06 13.90
CA GLU A 775 -6.79 -42.30 13.71
C GLU A 775 -7.00 -41.02 12.90
N ASN A 776 -6.18 -40.01 13.20
CA ASN A 776 -6.18 -38.77 12.44
C ASN A 776 -4.91 -38.59 11.60
N ASN A 777 -5.06 -37.95 10.45
CA ASN A 777 -3.95 -37.46 9.68
C ASN A 777 -3.54 -36.09 10.24
N TRP A 778 -2.48 -36.06 11.06
CA TRP A 778 -1.90 -34.82 11.63
C TRP A 778 -1.11 -34.00 10.60
N THR A 779 -1.56 -33.95 9.35
CA THR A 779 -0.99 -33.09 8.30
C THR A 779 -1.66 -31.72 8.34
N ASP A 780 -0.85 -30.67 8.47
CA ASP A 780 -1.35 -29.30 8.60
C ASP A 780 -1.85 -28.76 7.27
N ILE A 781 -3.13 -28.96 6.97
CA ILE A 781 -3.76 -28.41 5.77
C ILE A 781 -4.27 -26.99 6.08
N ILE A 782 -3.50 -25.98 5.70
CA ILE A 782 -3.90 -24.58 5.86
C ILE A 782 -4.93 -24.18 4.79
N ILE A 783 -6.15 -23.85 5.22
CA ILE A 783 -7.24 -23.46 4.32
C ILE A 783 -7.20 -21.94 4.04
N ALA A 784 -6.93 -21.14 5.07
CA ALA A 784 -6.92 -19.68 4.96
C ALA A 784 -6.10 -19.01 6.07
N VAL A 785 -5.61 -17.81 5.78
CA VAL A 785 -4.96 -16.92 6.76
C VAL A 785 -5.85 -15.69 6.98
N GLU A 786 -6.16 -15.36 8.23
CA GLU A 786 -6.99 -14.20 8.59
C GLU A 786 -6.58 -13.66 9.96
N SER A 787 -6.04 -12.43 9.99
CA SER A 787 -5.54 -11.84 11.23
C SER A 787 -6.66 -11.40 12.17
N ASN A 788 -7.76 -10.87 11.63
CA ASN A 788 -8.88 -10.40 12.44
C ASN A 788 -9.62 -11.60 13.05
N TYR A 789 -9.65 -11.67 14.38
CA TYR A 789 -10.30 -12.75 15.13
C TYR A 789 -11.76 -13.00 14.69
N ILE A 790 -12.58 -11.95 14.60
CA ILE A 790 -14.00 -12.06 14.23
C ILE A 790 -14.13 -12.61 12.81
N LYS A 791 -13.35 -12.05 11.86
CA LYS A 791 -13.35 -12.55 10.48
C LYS A 791 -12.87 -13.99 10.38
N ARG A 792 -11.88 -14.37 11.19
CA ARG A 792 -11.33 -15.73 11.21
C ARG A 792 -12.38 -16.73 11.71
N THR A 793 -13.09 -16.38 12.78
CA THR A 793 -14.21 -17.18 13.31
C THR A 793 -15.37 -17.28 12.31
N ILE A 794 -15.74 -16.19 11.64
CA ILE A 794 -16.77 -16.22 10.57
C ILE A 794 -16.32 -17.14 9.41
N LYS A 795 -15.06 -17.02 8.98
CA LYS A 795 -14.52 -17.86 7.90
C LYS A 795 -14.50 -19.33 8.25
N GLU A 796 -14.15 -19.67 9.50
CA GLU A 796 -14.19 -21.04 10.01
C GLU A 796 -15.60 -21.62 9.83
N SER A 797 -16.64 -20.93 10.31
CA SER A 797 -18.03 -21.41 10.18
C SER A 797 -18.49 -21.49 8.73
N LEU A 798 -18.23 -20.47 7.91
CA LEU A 798 -18.55 -20.52 6.48
C LEU A 798 -17.85 -21.70 5.77
N LEU A 799 -16.59 -21.98 6.11
CA LEU A 799 -15.86 -23.12 5.54
C LEU A 799 -16.44 -24.46 5.97
N MET A 800 -16.93 -24.58 7.21
CA MET A 800 -17.65 -25.77 7.66
C MET A 800 -18.88 -26.01 6.80
N ASP A 801 -19.71 -24.99 6.60
CA ASP A 801 -20.93 -25.10 5.78
C ASP A 801 -20.59 -25.45 4.33
N PHE A 802 -19.57 -24.80 3.75
CA PHE A 802 -19.11 -25.12 2.40
C PHE A 802 -18.65 -26.58 2.26
N VAL A 803 -17.93 -27.12 3.25
CA VAL A 803 -17.45 -28.51 3.20
C VAL A 803 -18.59 -29.51 3.43
N ARG A 804 -19.52 -29.22 4.36
CA ARG A 804 -20.73 -30.03 4.58
C ARG A 804 -21.55 -30.15 3.30
N ILE A 805 -21.87 -29.02 2.67
CA ILE A 805 -22.68 -28.99 1.43
C ILE A 805 -21.96 -29.66 0.26
N LYS A 806 -20.66 -29.39 0.07
CA LYS A 806 -19.94 -29.86 -1.13
C LYS A 806 -19.57 -31.34 -1.07
N LYS A 807 -19.26 -31.87 0.12
CA LYS A 807 -18.72 -33.23 0.25
C LYS A 807 -19.70 -34.21 0.90
N GLY A 808 -20.85 -33.77 1.40
CA GLY A 808 -21.76 -34.62 2.19
C GLY A 808 -21.06 -35.23 3.42
N LYS A 809 -20.06 -34.52 3.96
CA LYS A 809 -19.19 -35.01 5.04
C LYS A 809 -19.63 -34.46 6.39
N ASP A 810 -19.44 -35.27 7.43
CA ASP A 810 -19.51 -34.81 8.81
C ASP A 810 -18.35 -33.85 9.09
N VAL A 811 -18.69 -32.58 9.32
CA VAL A 811 -17.72 -31.54 9.67
C VAL A 811 -17.96 -31.11 11.10
N TYR A 812 -16.91 -31.16 11.92
CA TYR A 812 -16.93 -30.76 13.32
C TYR A 812 -15.84 -29.71 13.61
N SER A 813 -16.14 -28.78 14.53
CA SER A 813 -15.22 -27.73 15.00
C SER A 813 -15.35 -27.57 16.51
N GLN A 814 -14.30 -27.05 17.14
CA GLN A 814 -14.28 -26.74 18.56
C GLN A 814 -15.17 -25.55 18.94
N LYS A 815 -15.58 -24.71 17.98
CA LYS A 815 -16.54 -23.61 18.19
C LYS A 815 -17.47 -23.49 16.99
N SER A 816 -18.78 -23.38 17.25
CA SER A 816 -19.77 -22.96 16.26
C SER A 816 -20.05 -21.47 16.42
N PHE A 817 -19.78 -20.67 15.38
CA PHE A 817 -20.19 -19.28 15.34
C PHE A 817 -21.50 -19.17 14.55
N ILE A 818 -22.48 -18.47 15.12
CA ILE A 818 -23.76 -18.25 14.47
C ILE A 818 -23.57 -17.15 13.41
N LEU A 819 -23.79 -17.51 12.15
CA LEU A 819 -23.84 -16.55 11.05
C LEU A 819 -25.15 -15.76 11.14
N ASN A 820 -25.08 -14.44 11.04
CA ASN A 820 -26.24 -13.56 11.16
C ASN A 820 -26.88 -13.28 9.80
N VAL A 821 -26.11 -13.34 8.72
CA VAL A 821 -26.53 -12.95 7.36
C VAL A 821 -26.75 -14.14 6.43
N PHE A 822 -25.90 -15.17 6.48
CA PHE A 822 -25.80 -16.24 5.48
C PHE A 822 -26.19 -17.61 5.98
#